data_AF-A0AA43C3F6-F1
#
_entry.id   AF-A0AA43C3F6-F1
#
_cell.length_a   1.000
_cell.length_b   1.000
_cell.length_c   1.000
_cell.angle_alpha   90.00
_cell.angle_beta   90.00
_cell.angle_gamma   90.00
#
_symmetry.space_group_name_H-M   'P 1'
#
loop_
_entity.id
_entity.type
_entity.pdbx_description
1 polymer ?
#
loop_
_entity_poly.entity_id
_entity_poly.type
_entity_poly.pdbx_seq_one_letter_code
_entity_poly.pdbx_strand_id
1 'polypeptide(L)'
;MKRFPAAVSLALLACCAPLAAATSEVVELRNLGYAELENEQPANAEAIFRRLVALAPDDPLGHANLAVAALRQQKFEEARAAIEKALALDPSSGRLLAIQADVLQWSGASEEALPLYRRAAELEPDDVELQYALYRHLTTVSREPDEAVLDATLARLVALRPENVVVLLQQGRRALAAGDRTTASGAFLRIGELLWQAPPGSDGLLQGVIEALNANDLAAAALPAQRLENVLKITPMYRESLRELSSGIQGIPLARLRDEPPVAAFGQPVPVRFVAERWSEVPGAGGALAVGDFDGDGQPDVARVTAGEPPRLELRLSAREAPAPVTLPAPAVTGLLAADLDNDGLLDLLGHGPSAVRFWRNGAAGFADATAELGLAAAGGGAGTVIDFDIEGDLDLVLGGPGLELYRNNLQGPLEAVGSKVLPEVAGEVRAVVASDLDRDGDLDLALAGAGGVRWLDNLRQGELRDRTADASLAAGDGVASLAAADLDGDGLPELVAAGAGVEVLHNDGGRFSPWAPAAALRTRAAFAAVVAFDADNDGVLDLGVAGPGGVAVAAQRSGGFGFLEVDGGAAAATALAAADLDGDGDLDLVAHGPSGLFRLANEGGNRNHWLKVRLRGLTKGNSKNNVLGFGAAVEVRAGAAYQFREASSDSVHFGLGARDRADLLRVVWTNGVPQNRLDPRLDQWIVEEQLLKGSCPFLYVLADGEIRFVTDLLWNAPAGLPLAPGVWAPADPSELVVVGEVAPEGGRWDLRITEELWEAAFLDAVRLWVVDHPADVTVASNLKVGAGEPGDDRVLAARDLEPVAAAWDAAGRDVTAIVRDRDEVYADGWRKSPYQGVAAEPWAFTFDLGAAPGGPVRLLLDGWIFPADASLNLAVAQRTDLAAAMPRLEVETAAGWQVLLERMGHPAGKTKTLVVDTPPLPAGARRLRIVSGQWLSWDRIAWSTAPADGEPRVAARLDPALAELRYRGFSALERAAPNAPHRFDYSRTRTESPWLPFPGRYTRYGDVRELLASADDRSVILAPGDEIRLEFEAAALAPPPPGWRRTLFLESHGWDKDADRNTFAAESVEPLPFRAMRRYGEEPADRADLVEYRAEWLTREVGDRP
;
A
#
# COMPACT_ATOMS: atom_id res chain seq x y z
N MET A 1 -17.74 47.44 -58.80
CA MET A 1 -16.78 48.14 -57.89
C MET A 1 -17.28 47.91 -56.48
N LYS A 2 -16.60 47.28 -55.52
CA LYS A 2 -15.19 46.89 -55.37
C LYS A 2 -15.12 45.52 -54.66
N ARG A 3 -14.10 44.74 -55.04
CA ARG A 3 -13.66 43.48 -54.42
C ARG A 3 -13.13 43.74 -52.99
N PHE A 4 -13.49 42.90 -52.03
CA PHE A 4 -12.71 42.68 -50.79
C PHE A 4 -12.11 41.25 -50.87
N PRO A 5 -10.84 41.03 -50.52
CA PRO A 5 -10.16 39.77 -50.79
C PRO A 5 -10.40 38.73 -49.70
N ALA A 6 -10.55 37.47 -50.11
CA ALA A 6 -10.67 36.25 -49.30
C ALA A 6 -9.37 35.87 -48.55
N ALA A 7 -8.51 36.83 -48.20
CA ALA A 7 -7.20 36.59 -47.60
C ALA A 7 -7.16 36.79 -46.08
N VAL A 8 -8.24 37.29 -45.46
CA VAL A 8 -8.26 37.59 -44.00
C VAL A 8 -8.81 36.43 -43.17
N SER A 9 -9.59 35.51 -43.75
CA SER A 9 -10.13 34.35 -43.01
C SER A 9 -9.13 33.20 -42.83
N LEU A 10 -8.12 33.06 -43.69
CA LEU A 10 -7.08 32.02 -43.52
C LEU A 10 -5.98 32.42 -42.52
N ALA A 11 -5.73 33.72 -42.33
CA ALA A 11 -4.71 34.21 -41.39
C ALA A 11 -5.19 34.19 -39.92
N LEU A 12 -6.49 34.32 -39.68
CA LEU A 12 -7.07 34.21 -38.33
C LEU A 12 -7.14 32.75 -37.83
N LEU A 13 -7.32 31.76 -38.72
CA LEU A 13 -7.24 30.33 -38.36
C LEU A 13 -5.81 29.88 -38.08
N ALA A 14 -4.80 30.45 -38.75
CA ALA A 14 -3.39 30.14 -38.50
C ALA A 14 -2.80 30.82 -37.25
N CYS A 15 -3.43 31.87 -36.73
CA CYS A 15 -2.99 32.55 -35.50
C CYS A 15 -3.56 31.93 -34.21
N CYS A 16 -4.68 31.20 -34.29
CA CYS A 16 -5.27 30.48 -33.14
C CYS A 16 -4.68 29.07 -32.94
N ALA A 17 -4.24 28.40 -34.00
CA ALA A 17 -3.62 27.07 -33.94
C ALA A 17 -2.35 26.99 -33.04
N PRO A 18 -1.38 27.92 -33.11
CA PRO A 18 -0.19 27.86 -32.26
C PRO A 18 -0.50 28.17 -30.78
N LEU A 19 -1.55 28.94 -30.49
CA LEU A 19 -1.96 29.23 -29.10
C LEU A 19 -2.64 28.02 -28.45
N ALA A 20 -3.51 27.31 -29.19
CA ALA A 20 -4.18 26.09 -28.73
C ALA A 20 -3.22 24.90 -28.57
N ALA A 21 -2.23 24.76 -29.48
CA ALA A 21 -1.17 23.75 -29.37
C ALA A 21 -0.23 24.04 -28.18
N ALA A 22 0.14 25.30 -27.96
CA ALA A 22 0.92 25.71 -26.80
C ALA A 22 0.19 25.43 -25.47
N THR A 23 -1.13 25.61 -25.40
CA THR A 23 -1.91 25.22 -24.21
C THR A 23 -2.00 23.71 -24.01
N SER A 24 -2.04 22.90 -25.08
CA SER A 24 -2.09 21.43 -24.97
C SER A 24 -0.76 20.84 -24.51
N GLU A 25 0.37 21.32 -25.06
CA GLU A 25 1.71 20.88 -24.67
C GLU A 25 2.04 21.30 -23.23
N VAL A 26 1.56 22.47 -22.78
CA VAL A 26 1.72 22.89 -21.37
C VAL A 26 1.03 21.91 -20.43
N VAL A 27 -0.24 21.55 -20.67
CA VAL A 27 -0.97 20.64 -19.78
C VAL A 27 -0.39 19.21 -19.83
N GLU A 28 0.04 18.75 -21.01
CA GLU A 28 0.79 17.50 -21.15
C GLU A 28 2.05 17.51 -20.29
N LEU A 29 2.90 18.54 -20.41
CA LEU A 29 4.12 18.64 -19.60
C LEU A 29 3.79 18.73 -18.10
N ARG A 30 2.65 19.30 -17.70
CA ARG A 30 2.20 19.24 -16.30
C ARG A 30 1.91 17.80 -15.89
N ASN A 31 1.13 17.06 -16.68
CA ASN A 31 0.78 15.67 -16.40
C ASN A 31 2.02 14.77 -16.35
N LEU A 32 2.91 14.89 -17.33
CA LEU A 32 4.15 14.09 -17.38
C LEU A 32 5.09 14.45 -16.23
N GLY A 33 5.26 15.73 -15.93
CA GLY A 33 6.11 16.15 -14.81
C GLY A 33 5.53 15.68 -13.47
N TYR A 34 4.21 15.73 -13.32
CA TYR A 34 3.48 15.20 -12.16
C TYR A 34 3.66 13.68 -12.04
N ALA A 35 3.44 12.94 -13.13
CA ALA A 35 3.60 11.49 -13.16
C ALA A 35 5.03 11.06 -12.87
N GLU A 36 6.02 11.82 -13.33
CA GLU A 36 7.42 11.57 -12.98
C GLU A 36 7.69 11.89 -11.50
N LEU A 37 6.99 12.84 -10.87
CA LEU A 37 7.07 12.97 -9.40
C LEU A 37 6.43 11.78 -8.66
N GLU A 38 5.43 11.12 -9.24
CA GLU A 38 4.75 9.94 -8.67
C GLU A 38 5.41 8.59 -8.98
N ASN A 39 6.11 8.50 -10.11
CA ASN A 39 7.11 7.46 -10.39
C ASN A 39 8.43 7.71 -9.64
N GLU A 40 8.43 8.80 -8.86
CA GLU A 40 9.51 9.16 -7.96
C GLU A 40 10.83 9.36 -8.75
N GLN A 41 10.69 10.00 -9.91
CA GLN A 41 11.72 10.50 -10.83
C GLN A 41 11.76 12.05 -10.83
N PRO A 42 12.08 12.71 -9.70
CA PRO A 42 11.98 14.16 -9.59
C PRO A 42 12.94 14.92 -10.52
N ALA A 43 14.04 14.31 -10.99
CA ALA A 43 14.92 14.94 -11.98
C ALA A 43 14.32 14.95 -13.39
N ASN A 44 13.64 13.86 -13.80
CA ASN A 44 12.84 13.84 -15.02
C ASN A 44 11.72 14.88 -14.93
N ALA A 45 11.02 14.92 -13.79
CA ALA A 45 9.99 15.93 -13.53
C ALA A 45 10.53 17.35 -13.61
N GLU A 46 11.67 17.65 -12.98
CA GLU A 46 12.34 18.95 -13.06
C GLU A 46 12.72 19.31 -14.51
N ALA A 47 13.24 18.35 -15.29
CA ALA A 47 13.55 18.57 -16.70
C ALA A 47 12.29 18.91 -17.50
N ILE A 48 11.19 18.20 -17.25
CA ILE A 48 9.87 18.44 -17.85
C ILE A 48 9.33 19.81 -17.42
N PHE A 49 9.34 20.13 -16.12
CA PHE A 49 8.85 21.41 -15.62
C PHE A 49 9.71 22.58 -16.08
N ARG A 50 11.04 22.41 -16.23
CA ARG A 50 11.89 23.43 -16.87
C ARG A 50 11.50 23.69 -18.32
N ARG A 51 11.17 22.65 -19.08
CA ARG A 51 10.63 22.80 -20.44
C ARG A 51 9.28 23.51 -20.41
N LEU A 52 8.41 23.15 -19.47
CA LEU A 52 7.12 23.78 -19.28
C LEU A 52 7.26 25.27 -18.97
N VAL A 53 8.07 25.67 -17.97
CA VAL A 53 8.21 27.10 -17.62
C VAL A 53 8.99 27.89 -18.67
N ALA A 54 9.74 27.23 -19.55
CA ALA A 54 10.32 27.87 -20.73
C ALA A 54 9.27 28.13 -21.82
N LEU A 55 8.29 27.23 -21.97
CA LEU A 55 7.19 27.35 -22.93
C LEU A 55 6.09 28.30 -22.43
N ALA A 56 5.77 28.24 -21.14
CA ALA A 56 4.78 29.07 -20.44
C ALA A 56 5.41 29.71 -19.20
N PRO A 57 6.21 30.79 -19.37
CA PRO A 57 6.89 31.46 -18.27
C PRO A 57 5.94 32.13 -17.26
N ASP A 58 4.70 32.39 -17.66
CA ASP A 58 3.67 32.98 -16.82
C ASP A 58 2.75 31.92 -16.16
N ASP A 59 3.14 30.63 -16.18
CA ASP A 59 2.39 29.55 -15.53
C ASP A 59 2.80 29.37 -14.05
N PRO A 60 1.98 29.79 -13.06
CA PRO A 60 2.31 29.62 -11.64
C PRO A 60 2.43 28.15 -11.23
N LEU A 61 1.62 27.25 -11.82
CA LEU A 61 1.68 25.81 -11.51
C LEU A 61 3.00 25.19 -11.95
N GLY A 62 3.47 25.54 -13.16
CA GLY A 62 4.75 25.13 -13.69
C GLY A 62 5.93 25.48 -12.77
N HIS A 63 5.96 26.71 -12.29
CA HIS A 63 7.01 27.16 -11.35
C HIS A 63 6.86 26.53 -9.97
N ALA A 64 5.63 26.34 -9.48
CA ALA A 64 5.39 25.67 -8.20
C ALA A 64 5.81 24.20 -8.24
N ASN A 65 5.46 23.46 -9.29
CA ASN A 65 5.85 22.06 -9.42
C ASN A 65 7.33 21.88 -9.77
N LEU A 66 7.94 22.86 -10.44
CA LEU A 66 9.40 22.93 -10.53
C LEU A 66 10.03 23.12 -9.14
N ALA A 67 9.42 23.95 -8.29
CA ALA A 67 9.88 24.12 -6.91
C ALA A 67 9.76 22.83 -6.11
N VAL A 68 8.63 22.12 -6.24
CA VAL A 68 8.42 20.79 -5.64
C VAL A 68 9.44 19.77 -6.15
N ALA A 69 9.66 19.70 -7.46
CA ALA A 69 10.64 18.77 -8.04
C ALA A 69 12.07 19.07 -7.57
N ALA A 70 12.43 20.34 -7.43
CA ALA A 70 13.70 20.77 -6.86
C ALA A 70 13.78 20.48 -5.35
N LEU A 71 12.68 20.68 -4.61
CA LEU A 71 12.57 20.42 -3.17
C LEU A 71 12.76 18.93 -2.86
N ARG A 72 12.12 18.04 -3.62
CA ARG A 72 12.29 16.58 -3.50
C ARG A 72 13.71 16.11 -3.84
N GLN A 73 14.46 16.90 -4.62
CA GLN A 73 15.89 16.70 -4.87
C GLN A 73 16.79 17.49 -3.91
N GLN A 74 16.21 18.18 -2.92
CA GLN A 74 16.89 19.01 -1.93
C GLN A 74 17.73 20.14 -2.53
N LYS A 75 17.37 20.58 -3.73
CA LYS A 75 17.92 21.77 -4.39
C LYS A 75 17.24 23.02 -3.84
N PHE A 76 17.40 23.29 -2.54
CA PHE A 76 16.60 24.31 -1.81
C PHE A 76 16.66 25.71 -2.44
N GLU A 77 17.82 26.14 -2.93
CA GLU A 77 17.94 27.44 -3.60
C GLU A 77 17.19 27.50 -4.92
N GLU A 78 17.17 26.39 -5.68
CA GLU A 78 16.39 26.29 -6.91
C GLU A 78 14.90 26.21 -6.62
N ALA A 79 14.52 25.45 -5.59
CA ALA A 79 13.14 25.36 -5.12
C ALA A 79 12.62 26.73 -4.69
N ARG A 80 13.42 27.46 -3.90
CA ARG A 80 13.12 28.83 -3.45
C ARG A 80 12.97 29.78 -4.63
N ALA A 81 13.91 29.77 -5.58
CA ALA A 81 13.83 30.62 -6.76
C ALA A 81 12.63 30.32 -7.66
N ALA A 82 12.21 29.05 -7.75
CA ALA A 82 11.03 28.65 -8.50
C ALA A 82 9.73 29.05 -7.79
N ILE A 83 9.60 28.82 -6.48
CA ILE A 83 8.37 29.18 -5.76
C ILE A 83 8.19 30.70 -5.63
N GLU A 84 9.28 31.47 -5.51
CA GLU A 84 9.23 32.94 -5.55
C GLU A 84 8.69 33.46 -6.88
N LYS A 85 8.99 32.79 -8.00
CA LYS A 85 8.40 33.12 -9.31
C LYS A 85 6.91 32.76 -9.37
N ALA A 86 6.52 31.59 -8.87
CA ALA A 86 5.12 31.19 -8.81
C ALA A 86 4.29 32.21 -8.01
N LEU A 87 4.78 32.63 -6.84
CA LEU A 87 4.14 33.65 -5.99
C LEU A 87 4.14 35.05 -6.61
N ALA A 88 5.12 35.38 -7.44
CA ALA A 88 5.10 36.64 -8.19
C ALA A 88 3.99 36.66 -9.27
N LEU A 89 3.62 35.49 -9.79
CA LEU A 89 2.55 35.33 -10.78
C LEU A 89 1.16 35.24 -10.11
N ASP A 90 1.06 34.53 -8.98
CA ASP A 90 -0.16 34.45 -8.17
C ASP A 90 0.13 34.69 -6.67
N PRO A 91 0.17 35.96 -6.24
CA PRO A 91 0.46 36.32 -4.85
C PRO A 91 -0.70 36.07 -3.90
N SER A 92 -1.86 35.64 -4.40
CA SER A 92 -3.09 35.40 -3.62
C SER A 92 -3.32 33.92 -3.29
N SER A 93 -2.50 33.00 -3.82
CA SER A 93 -2.66 31.57 -3.54
C SER A 93 -2.12 31.20 -2.16
N GLY A 94 -2.99 30.67 -1.30
CA GLY A 94 -2.59 30.07 -0.02
C GLY A 94 -1.74 28.82 -0.22
N ARG A 95 -2.05 28.00 -1.23
CA ARG A 95 -1.25 26.80 -1.56
C ARG A 95 0.18 27.11 -1.97
N LEU A 96 0.43 28.16 -2.77
CA LEU A 96 1.79 28.56 -3.13
C LEU A 96 2.59 29.04 -1.91
N LEU A 97 1.94 29.77 -1.00
CA LEU A 97 2.55 30.19 0.26
C LEU A 97 2.88 28.99 1.15
N ALA A 98 2.02 27.97 1.18
CA ALA A 98 2.29 26.72 1.88
C ALA A 98 3.49 25.97 1.29
N ILE A 99 3.65 25.89 -0.03
CA ILE A 99 4.84 25.29 -0.65
C ILE A 99 6.10 26.09 -0.31
N GLN A 100 6.03 27.42 -0.29
CA GLN A 100 7.18 28.22 0.13
C GLN A 100 7.53 27.96 1.60
N ALA A 101 6.52 27.80 2.46
CA ALA A 101 6.69 27.41 3.85
C ALA A 101 7.34 26.02 3.98
N ASP A 102 6.92 25.04 3.17
CA ASP A 102 7.53 23.70 3.11
C ASP A 102 9.00 23.78 2.67
N VAL A 103 9.33 24.57 1.64
CA VAL A 103 10.71 24.78 1.18
C VAL A 103 11.58 25.33 2.32
N LEU A 104 11.07 26.30 3.08
CA LEU A 104 11.79 26.86 4.22
C LEU A 104 11.97 25.81 5.32
N GLN A 105 10.93 25.06 5.65
CA GLN A 105 10.96 24.01 6.66
C GLN A 105 12.01 22.93 6.33
N TRP A 106 12.02 22.44 5.09
CA TRP A 106 12.98 21.42 4.64
C TRP A 106 14.42 21.94 4.53
N SER A 107 14.60 23.23 4.25
CA SER A 107 15.92 23.87 4.25
C SER A 107 16.48 24.17 5.66
N GLY A 108 15.69 23.91 6.71
CA GLY A 108 16.06 24.18 8.11
C GLY A 108 15.76 25.61 8.59
N ALA A 109 14.94 26.37 7.87
CA ALA A 109 14.52 27.74 8.18
C ALA A 109 13.08 27.80 8.70
N SER A 110 12.69 26.85 9.55
CA SER A 110 11.28 26.63 9.94
C SER A 110 10.63 27.83 10.67
N GLU A 111 11.39 28.66 11.38
CA GLU A 111 10.84 29.88 12.02
C GLU A 111 10.31 30.91 11.00
N GLU A 112 10.85 30.91 9.77
CA GLU A 112 10.43 31.79 8.68
C GLU A 112 9.17 31.29 7.95
N ALA A 113 8.75 30.04 8.20
CA ALA A 113 7.58 29.43 7.57
C ALA A 113 6.25 29.87 8.23
N LEU A 114 6.24 30.18 9.53
CA LEU A 114 5.01 30.55 10.27
C LEU A 114 4.23 31.73 9.65
N PRO A 115 4.87 32.87 9.27
CA PRO A 115 4.17 33.97 8.62
C PRO A 115 3.49 33.56 7.31
N LEU A 116 4.06 32.60 6.58
CA LEU A 116 3.53 32.11 5.31
C LEU A 116 2.32 31.20 5.53
N TYR A 117 2.39 30.22 6.44
CA TYR A 117 1.22 29.39 6.79
C TYR A 117 0.08 30.23 7.34
N ARG A 118 0.39 31.24 8.18
CA ARG A 118 -0.63 32.17 8.69
C ARG A 118 -1.32 32.90 7.54
N ARG A 119 -0.53 33.43 6.60
CA ARG A 119 -1.07 34.15 5.46
C ARG A 119 -1.88 33.24 4.53
N ALA A 120 -1.43 32.01 4.31
CA ALA A 120 -2.15 31.01 3.53
C ALA A 120 -3.54 30.71 4.12
N ALA A 121 -3.59 30.44 5.43
CA ALA A 121 -4.82 30.17 6.17
C ALA A 121 -5.76 31.40 6.22
N GLU A 122 -5.24 32.63 6.19
CA GLU A 122 -6.05 33.85 6.08
C GLU A 122 -6.68 34.04 4.71
N LEU A 123 -5.95 33.68 3.64
CA LEU A 123 -6.42 33.82 2.26
C LEU A 123 -7.51 32.80 1.95
N GLU A 124 -7.38 31.59 2.50
CA GLU A 124 -8.27 30.46 2.25
C GLU A 124 -8.83 29.91 3.57
N PRO A 125 -9.70 30.68 4.26
CA PRO A 125 -10.09 30.37 5.64
C PRO A 125 -10.99 29.14 5.78
N ASP A 126 -11.60 28.65 4.71
CA ASP A 126 -12.41 27.43 4.68
C ASP A 126 -11.61 26.19 4.23
N ASP A 127 -10.34 26.35 3.85
CA ASP A 127 -9.47 25.23 3.47
C ASP A 127 -8.92 24.54 4.73
N VAL A 128 -9.42 23.34 5.01
CA VAL A 128 -9.11 22.60 6.24
C VAL A 128 -7.62 22.26 6.33
N GLU A 129 -6.99 21.91 5.22
CA GLU A 129 -5.59 21.54 5.16
C GLU A 129 -4.68 22.71 5.47
N LEU A 130 -4.97 23.91 4.93
CA LEU A 130 -4.22 25.12 5.28
C LEU A 130 -4.42 25.54 6.74
N GLN A 131 -5.64 25.38 7.28
CA GLN A 131 -5.89 25.62 8.72
C GLN A 131 -5.11 24.62 9.59
N TYR A 132 -5.08 23.35 9.20
CA TYR A 132 -4.38 22.31 9.94
C TYR A 132 -2.86 22.45 9.83
N ALA A 133 -2.32 22.81 8.66
CA ALA A 133 -0.90 23.09 8.47
C ALA A 133 -0.43 24.24 9.38
N LEU A 134 -1.20 25.33 9.48
CA LEU A 134 -0.93 26.41 10.43
C LEU A 134 -1.00 25.92 11.89
N TYR A 135 -2.05 25.18 12.24
CA TYR A 135 -2.21 24.61 13.58
C TYR A 135 -1.03 23.69 13.96
N ARG A 136 -0.63 22.79 13.06
CA ARG A 136 0.51 21.88 13.21
C ARG A 136 1.79 22.69 13.39
N HIS A 137 2.05 23.67 12.53
CA HIS A 137 3.27 24.47 12.64
C HIS A 137 3.36 25.24 13.98
N LEU A 138 2.25 25.86 14.42
CA LEU A 138 2.17 26.54 15.71
C LEU A 138 2.41 25.60 16.89
N THR A 139 1.99 24.34 16.80
CA THR A 139 2.08 23.38 17.92
C THR A 139 3.37 22.54 17.92
N THR A 140 4.04 22.41 16.77
CA THR A 140 5.19 21.50 16.60
C THR A 140 6.54 22.19 16.40
N VAL A 141 6.54 23.40 15.82
CA VAL A 141 7.76 24.15 15.46
C VAL A 141 7.94 25.39 16.35
N SER A 142 6.87 26.11 16.66
CA SER A 142 6.95 27.34 17.45
C SER A 142 7.25 27.05 18.92
N ARG A 143 8.40 27.51 19.44
CA ARG A 143 8.76 27.37 20.87
C ARG A 143 7.82 28.12 21.82
N GLU A 144 7.29 29.26 21.38
CA GLU A 144 6.29 30.07 22.08
C GLU A 144 5.20 30.49 21.09
N PRO A 145 4.14 29.69 20.89
CA PRO A 145 3.09 30.01 19.92
C PRO A 145 2.28 31.23 20.36
N ASP A 146 1.83 32.01 19.38
CA ASP A 146 0.84 33.06 19.57
C ASP A 146 -0.52 32.41 19.91
N GLU A 147 -0.79 32.31 21.21
CA GLU A 147 -1.96 31.58 21.75
C GLU A 147 -3.29 32.08 21.15
N ALA A 148 -3.40 33.38 20.82
CA ALA A 148 -4.60 33.93 20.22
C ALA A 148 -4.83 33.40 18.79
N VAL A 149 -3.77 33.25 18.00
CA VAL A 149 -3.85 32.68 16.65
C VAL A 149 -4.09 31.19 16.71
N LEU A 150 -3.45 30.49 17.65
CA LEU A 150 -3.66 29.06 17.85
C LEU A 150 -5.12 28.75 18.23
N ASP A 151 -5.70 29.50 19.17
CA ASP A 151 -7.10 29.35 19.56
C ASP A 151 -8.07 29.67 18.41
N ALA A 152 -7.81 30.74 17.64
CA ALA A 152 -8.62 31.09 16.48
C ALA A 152 -8.58 30.00 15.40
N THR A 153 -7.40 29.45 15.13
CA THR A 153 -7.19 28.38 14.14
C THR A 153 -7.91 27.10 14.59
N LEU A 154 -7.79 26.73 15.86
CA LEU A 154 -8.47 25.55 16.39
C LEU A 154 -10.00 25.71 16.39
N ALA A 155 -10.52 26.88 16.77
CA ALA A 155 -11.95 27.16 16.68
C ALA A 155 -12.46 27.07 15.23
N ARG A 156 -11.64 27.45 14.25
CA ARG A 156 -11.95 27.30 12.84
C ARG A 156 -11.98 25.84 12.40
N LEU A 157 -10.99 25.04 12.81
CA LEU A 157 -10.98 23.59 12.56
C LEU A 157 -12.21 22.91 13.17
N VAL A 158 -12.63 23.27 14.39
CA VAL A 158 -13.87 22.76 15.02
C VAL A 158 -15.10 23.11 14.18
N ALA A 159 -15.15 24.31 13.60
CA ALA A 159 -16.28 24.70 12.76
C ALA A 159 -16.33 23.94 11.42
N LEU A 160 -15.15 23.65 10.84
CA LEU A 160 -15.03 22.92 9.57
C LEU A 160 -15.18 21.40 9.73
N ARG A 161 -14.81 20.88 10.91
CA ARG A 161 -14.79 19.45 11.25
C ARG A 161 -15.24 19.22 12.72
N PRO A 162 -16.53 19.43 13.04
CA PRO A 162 -17.05 19.40 14.41
C PRO A 162 -17.10 18.01 15.06
N GLU A 163 -16.96 16.95 14.27
CA GLU A 163 -17.01 15.55 14.72
C GLU A 163 -15.64 14.87 14.65
N ASN A 164 -14.61 15.63 14.29
CA ASN A 164 -13.28 15.11 14.14
C ASN A 164 -12.61 14.94 15.51
N VAL A 165 -12.24 13.70 15.83
CA VAL A 165 -11.78 13.33 17.17
C VAL A 165 -10.46 14.03 17.52
N VAL A 166 -9.58 14.24 16.55
CA VAL A 166 -8.30 14.96 16.74
C VAL A 166 -8.57 16.39 17.15
N VAL A 167 -9.42 17.10 16.39
CA VAL A 167 -9.78 18.49 16.65
C VAL A 167 -10.47 18.63 18.02
N LEU A 168 -11.39 17.72 18.37
CA LEU A 168 -12.08 17.72 19.66
C LEU A 168 -11.11 17.45 20.83
N LEU A 169 -10.14 16.54 20.67
CA LEU A 169 -9.13 16.27 21.70
C LEU A 169 -8.28 17.51 21.96
N GLN A 170 -7.84 18.20 20.89
CA GLN A 170 -7.08 19.44 21.02
C GLN A 170 -7.92 20.55 21.67
N GLN A 171 -9.20 20.68 21.28
CA GLN A 171 -10.12 21.65 21.87
C GLN A 171 -10.31 21.39 23.37
N GLY A 172 -10.56 20.13 23.75
CA GLY A 172 -10.75 19.72 25.13
C GLY A 172 -9.51 19.96 25.99
N ARG A 173 -8.32 19.56 25.51
CA ARG A 173 -7.05 19.74 26.24
C ARG A 173 -6.70 21.22 26.43
N ARG A 174 -6.88 22.05 25.40
CA ARG A 174 -6.65 23.50 25.52
C ARG A 174 -7.67 24.17 26.44
N ALA A 175 -8.93 23.77 26.38
CA ALA A 175 -9.96 24.27 27.30
C ALA A 175 -9.65 23.92 28.76
N LEU A 176 -9.11 22.71 29.03
CA LEU A 176 -8.61 22.35 30.36
C LEU A 176 -7.46 23.26 30.82
N ALA A 177 -6.48 23.52 29.95
CA ALA A 177 -5.36 24.41 30.26
C ALA A 177 -5.79 25.87 30.49
N ALA A 178 -6.79 26.33 29.74
CA ALA A 178 -7.35 27.69 29.85
C ALA A 178 -8.34 27.88 31.00
N GLY A 179 -8.72 26.80 31.71
CA GLY A 179 -9.72 26.87 32.77
C GLY A 179 -11.18 26.89 32.27
N ASP A 180 -11.41 26.62 30.99
CA ASP A 180 -12.75 26.60 30.37
C ASP A 180 -13.39 25.22 30.49
N ARG A 181 -14.09 25.02 31.61
CA ARG A 181 -14.82 23.78 31.88
C ARG A 181 -15.88 23.48 30.83
N THR A 182 -16.60 24.49 30.33
CA THR A 182 -17.77 24.28 29.47
C THR A 182 -17.35 23.70 28.13
N THR A 183 -16.33 24.31 27.50
CA THR A 183 -15.78 23.82 26.24
C THR A 183 -15.12 22.45 26.42
N ALA A 184 -14.37 22.24 27.52
CA ALA A 184 -13.78 20.93 27.82
C ALA A 184 -14.84 19.82 27.99
N SER A 185 -15.92 20.10 28.74
CA SER A 185 -17.03 19.15 28.90
C SER A 185 -17.72 18.84 27.58
N GLY A 186 -17.97 19.85 26.74
CA GLY A 186 -18.55 19.65 25.40
C GLY A 186 -17.70 18.73 24.53
N ALA A 187 -16.40 19.00 24.45
CA ALA A 187 -15.46 18.22 23.64
C ALA A 187 -15.35 16.75 24.10
N PHE A 188 -15.11 16.50 25.38
CA PHE A 188 -14.95 15.13 25.88
C PHE A 188 -16.26 14.33 25.91
N LEU A 189 -17.40 14.97 26.13
CA LEU A 189 -18.70 14.29 25.95
C LEU A 189 -18.92 13.90 24.50
N ARG A 190 -18.61 14.79 23.54
CA ARG A 190 -18.73 14.48 22.12
C ARG A 190 -17.77 13.36 21.70
N ILE A 191 -16.53 13.35 22.20
CA ILE A 191 -15.59 12.22 21.99
C ILE A 191 -16.19 10.92 22.52
N GLY A 192 -16.83 10.94 23.69
CA GLY A 192 -17.51 9.76 24.24
C GLY A 192 -18.69 9.27 23.40
N GLU A 193 -19.42 10.17 22.75
CA GLU A 193 -20.49 9.81 21.81
C GLU A 193 -19.96 9.21 20.50
N LEU A 194 -18.76 9.60 20.08
CA LEU A 194 -18.12 9.13 18.84
C LEU A 194 -17.34 7.80 19.04
N LEU A 195 -16.90 7.50 20.27
CA LEU A 195 -16.21 6.26 20.61
C LEU A 195 -17.20 5.08 20.71
N TRP A 196 -17.52 4.47 19.58
CA TRP A 196 -18.44 3.33 19.49
C TRP A 196 -17.80 1.99 19.90
N GLN A 197 -16.48 1.83 19.69
CA GLN A 197 -15.64 0.82 20.31
C GLN A 197 -14.44 1.50 20.96
N ALA A 198 -14.45 1.58 22.29
CA ALA A 198 -13.35 2.13 23.02
C ALA A 198 -12.16 1.16 22.99
N PRO A 199 -10.99 1.57 22.45
CA PRO A 199 -9.78 0.78 22.55
C PRO A 199 -9.50 0.37 23.99
N PRO A 200 -8.89 -0.81 24.24
CA PRO A 200 -8.57 -1.24 25.60
C PRO A 200 -7.84 -0.15 26.41
N GLY A 201 -8.52 0.37 27.43
CA GLY A 201 -7.98 1.41 28.32
C GLY A 201 -8.46 2.84 28.05
N SER A 202 -9.06 3.16 26.90
CA SER A 202 -9.56 4.51 26.61
C SER A 202 -10.80 4.87 27.45
N ASP A 203 -11.70 3.90 27.70
CA ASP A 203 -12.92 4.12 28.50
C ASP A 203 -12.63 4.65 29.90
N GLY A 204 -11.68 4.02 30.59
CA GLY A 204 -11.29 4.44 31.94
C GLY A 204 -10.65 5.82 31.95
N LEU A 205 -9.92 6.18 30.89
CA LEU A 205 -9.30 7.48 30.73
C LEU A 205 -10.35 8.56 30.47
N LEU A 206 -11.25 8.34 29.51
CA LEU A 206 -12.33 9.25 29.20
C LEU A 206 -13.27 9.46 30.40
N GLN A 207 -13.66 8.38 31.05
CA GLN A 207 -14.49 8.45 32.26
C GLN A 207 -13.77 9.23 33.36
N GLY A 208 -12.45 9.05 33.52
CA GLY A 208 -11.64 9.84 34.45
C GLY A 208 -11.63 11.34 34.12
N VAL A 209 -11.56 11.71 32.83
CA VAL A 209 -11.71 13.11 32.39
C VAL A 209 -13.09 13.66 32.76
N ILE A 210 -14.16 12.91 32.43
CA ILE A 210 -15.55 13.33 32.66
C ILE A 210 -15.85 13.45 34.17
N GLU A 211 -15.36 12.54 35.01
CA GLU A 211 -15.52 12.58 36.46
C GLU A 211 -14.82 13.80 37.09
N ALA A 212 -13.58 14.06 36.68
CA ALA A 212 -12.82 15.22 37.12
C ALA A 212 -13.50 16.54 36.70
N LEU A 213 -13.97 16.61 35.44
CA LEU A 213 -14.76 17.74 34.95
C LEU A 213 -16.05 17.92 35.76
N ASN A 214 -16.79 16.84 36.05
CA ASN A 214 -18.00 16.88 36.87
C ASN A 214 -17.72 17.43 38.28
N ALA A 215 -16.59 17.02 38.88
CA ALA A 215 -16.10 17.48 40.17
C ALA A 215 -15.54 18.92 40.16
N ASN A 216 -15.49 19.59 38.99
CA ASN A 216 -14.88 20.90 38.80
C ASN A 216 -13.35 20.92 39.04
N ASP A 217 -12.68 19.79 38.83
CA ASP A 217 -11.23 19.64 39.01
C ASP A 217 -10.54 19.50 37.64
N LEU A 218 -10.27 20.65 37.00
CA LEU A 218 -9.67 20.68 35.67
C LEU A 218 -8.21 20.20 35.68
N ALA A 219 -7.50 20.39 36.80
CA ALA A 219 -6.14 19.90 36.95
C ALA A 219 -6.09 18.37 37.00
N ALA A 220 -7.04 17.73 37.70
CA ALA A 220 -7.19 16.28 37.70
C ALA A 220 -7.62 15.70 36.34
N ALA A 221 -8.31 16.48 35.51
CA ALA A 221 -8.77 16.06 34.18
C ALA A 221 -7.64 16.06 33.11
N ALA A 222 -6.59 16.86 33.28
CA ALA A 222 -5.55 17.07 32.25
C ALA A 222 -4.74 15.81 31.92
N LEU A 223 -4.31 15.04 32.93
CA LEU A 223 -3.49 13.85 32.71
C LEU A 223 -4.28 12.70 32.06
N PRO A 224 -5.50 12.36 32.50
CA PRO A 224 -6.35 11.40 31.80
C PRO A 224 -6.65 11.83 30.35
N ALA A 225 -6.85 13.13 30.09
CA ALA A 225 -7.09 13.65 28.74
C ALA A 225 -5.87 13.47 27.82
N GLN A 226 -4.66 13.76 28.32
CA GLN A 226 -3.42 13.50 27.58
C GLN A 226 -3.27 12.02 27.23
N ARG A 227 -3.51 11.15 28.22
CA ARG A 227 -3.39 9.69 28.03
C ARG A 227 -4.45 9.18 27.06
N LEU A 228 -5.65 9.74 27.09
CA LEU A 228 -6.73 9.40 26.17
C LEU A 228 -6.30 9.67 24.72
N GLU A 229 -5.77 10.86 24.43
CA GLU A 229 -5.26 11.18 23.10
C GLU A 229 -4.19 10.19 22.65
N ASN A 230 -3.22 9.87 23.50
CA ASN A 230 -2.15 8.94 23.14
C ASN A 230 -2.67 7.52 22.85
N VAL A 231 -3.67 7.05 23.62
CA VAL A 231 -4.32 5.76 23.34
C VAL A 231 -5.10 5.81 22.02
N LEU A 232 -5.71 6.95 21.69
CA LEU A 232 -6.46 7.11 20.45
C LEU A 232 -5.56 7.27 19.23
N LYS A 233 -4.37 7.88 19.34
CA LYS A 233 -3.43 8.09 18.21
C LYS A 233 -3.15 6.86 17.35
N ILE A 234 -3.18 5.69 17.96
CA ILE A 234 -2.85 4.42 17.32
C ILE A 234 -4.07 3.71 16.71
N THR A 235 -5.26 4.28 16.86
CA THR A 235 -6.53 3.65 16.45
C THR A 235 -6.93 4.07 15.06
N PRO A 236 -7.64 3.22 14.30
CA PRO A 236 -8.09 3.57 12.96
C PRO A 236 -8.93 4.85 12.91
N MET A 237 -9.86 4.99 13.85
CA MET A 237 -10.71 6.19 13.97
C MET A 237 -9.92 7.51 14.12
N TYR A 238 -8.82 7.51 14.87
CA TYR A 238 -8.00 8.72 15.02
C TYR A 238 -7.21 9.02 13.75
N ARG A 239 -6.68 8.00 13.06
CA ARG A 239 -5.98 8.16 11.78
C ARG A 239 -6.91 8.71 10.71
N GLU A 240 -8.10 8.15 10.63
CA GLU A 240 -9.15 8.64 9.72
C GLU A 240 -9.52 10.10 10.03
N SER A 241 -9.62 10.45 11.31
CA SER A 241 -9.77 11.85 11.71
C SER A 241 -8.54 12.72 11.34
N LEU A 242 -7.32 12.20 11.22
CA LEU A 242 -6.20 13.01 10.71
C LEU A 242 -6.33 13.26 9.20
N ARG A 243 -6.72 12.24 8.42
CA ARG A 243 -6.88 12.34 6.97
C ARG A 243 -7.90 13.39 6.56
N GLU A 244 -9.01 13.49 7.30
CA GLU A 244 -10.01 14.54 7.11
C GLU A 244 -9.46 15.98 7.25
N LEU A 245 -8.31 16.15 7.92
CA LEU A 245 -7.71 17.45 8.22
C LEU A 245 -6.60 17.85 7.27
N SER A 246 -5.93 16.89 6.63
CA SER A 246 -4.71 17.13 5.86
C SER A 246 -4.40 15.91 5.01
N SER A 247 -4.07 16.11 3.72
CA SER A 247 -3.41 15.06 2.93
C SER A 247 -2.00 14.80 3.45
N GLY A 248 -1.45 15.79 4.15
CA GLY A 248 -0.23 15.70 4.91
C GLY A 248 1.03 15.77 4.04
N ILE A 249 1.00 15.32 2.78
CA ILE A 249 2.25 15.15 2.04
C ILE A 249 2.84 16.54 1.78
N GLN A 250 4.08 16.76 2.25
CA GLN A 250 4.81 18.00 1.94
C GLN A 250 5.49 17.87 0.59
N GLY A 251 5.45 18.95 -0.20
CA GLY A 251 5.94 18.89 -1.58
C GLY A 251 5.09 17.96 -2.46
N ILE A 252 3.77 17.94 -2.29
CA ILE A 252 2.85 17.39 -3.30
C ILE A 252 2.90 18.30 -4.52
N PRO A 253 3.08 17.74 -5.73
CA PRO A 253 2.87 18.54 -6.93
C PRO A 253 1.42 19.00 -7.02
N LEU A 254 1.24 20.29 -7.21
CA LEU A 254 -0.07 20.89 -7.44
C LEU A 254 -0.61 20.40 -8.78
N ALA A 255 -1.61 19.53 -8.71
CA ALA A 255 -2.36 19.11 -9.89
C ALA A 255 -3.31 20.22 -10.39
N ARG A 256 -3.85 21.07 -9.48
CA ARG A 256 -4.75 22.19 -9.78
C ARG A 256 -4.64 23.31 -8.73
N LEU A 257 -4.73 24.57 -9.16
CA LEU A 257 -4.67 25.77 -8.31
C LEU A 257 -6.05 26.30 -7.84
N ARG A 258 -7.12 25.51 -8.02
CA ARG A 258 -8.53 25.79 -7.60
C ARG A 258 -9.45 26.37 -8.69
N ASP A 259 -8.91 26.96 -9.75
CA ASP A 259 -9.70 27.58 -10.85
C ASP A 259 -9.49 26.96 -12.25
N GLU A 260 -8.93 25.76 -12.35
CA GLU A 260 -8.91 25.06 -13.65
C GLU A 260 -10.33 24.59 -13.99
N PRO A 261 -10.85 24.91 -15.19
CA PRO A 261 -12.20 24.48 -15.59
C PRO A 261 -12.32 22.96 -15.49
N PRO A 262 -13.55 22.43 -15.27
CA PRO A 262 -13.78 21.00 -15.14
C PRO A 262 -13.17 20.25 -16.33
N VAL A 263 -12.72 19.03 -16.03
CA VAL A 263 -12.06 18.09 -16.93
C VAL A 263 -12.63 18.21 -18.34
N ALA A 264 -11.79 18.62 -19.29
CA ALA A 264 -12.19 18.54 -20.68
C ALA A 264 -12.42 17.06 -20.98
N ALA A 265 -13.60 16.68 -21.47
CA ALA A 265 -13.83 15.32 -21.93
C ALA A 265 -12.74 14.92 -22.95
N PHE A 266 -12.44 13.63 -23.03
CA PHE A 266 -11.46 13.14 -24.00
C PHE A 266 -11.93 13.40 -25.43
N GLY A 267 -13.25 13.38 -25.66
CA GLY A 267 -13.88 13.69 -26.94
C GLY A 267 -15.15 14.53 -26.85
N GLN A 268 -15.80 14.67 -28.01
CA GLN A 268 -17.21 15.03 -28.06
C GLN A 268 -18.00 13.73 -28.29
N PRO A 269 -19.24 13.65 -27.78
CA PRO A 269 -20.11 12.51 -28.04
C PRO A 269 -20.22 12.21 -29.53
N VAL A 270 -20.06 10.94 -29.91
CA VAL A 270 -20.30 10.47 -31.28
C VAL A 270 -21.67 9.79 -31.37
N PRO A 271 -22.33 9.79 -32.56
CA PRO A 271 -23.61 9.12 -32.69
C PRO A 271 -23.46 7.61 -32.51
N VAL A 272 -24.09 7.09 -31.45
CA VAL A 272 -24.15 5.67 -31.10
C VAL A 272 -25.60 5.21 -31.05
N ARG A 273 -25.83 3.96 -31.44
CA ARG A 273 -27.08 3.24 -31.21
C ARG A 273 -26.78 1.82 -30.77
N PHE A 274 -27.71 1.22 -30.03
CA PHE A 274 -27.61 -0.16 -29.57
C PHE A 274 -28.58 -1.04 -30.35
N VAL A 275 -28.09 -2.13 -30.95
CA VAL A 275 -28.93 -3.06 -31.73
C VAL A 275 -29.05 -4.39 -30.99
N ALA A 276 -30.26 -4.71 -30.52
CA ALA A 276 -30.52 -5.92 -29.76
C ALA A 276 -30.56 -7.17 -30.67
N GLU A 277 -29.59 -8.05 -30.49
CA GLU A 277 -29.55 -9.41 -31.03
C GLU A 277 -29.94 -10.40 -29.93
N ARG A 278 -30.95 -11.23 -30.18
CA ARG A 278 -31.31 -12.31 -29.27
C ARG A 278 -30.36 -13.50 -29.46
N TRP A 279 -29.55 -13.79 -28.45
CA TRP A 279 -28.64 -14.94 -28.43
C TRP A 279 -29.31 -16.23 -27.96
N SER A 280 -30.33 -16.14 -27.10
CA SER A 280 -31.08 -17.31 -26.64
C SER A 280 -32.52 -16.96 -26.26
N GLU A 281 -33.44 -17.87 -26.55
CA GLU A 281 -34.84 -17.79 -26.12
C GLU A 281 -35.09 -18.50 -24.78
N VAL A 282 -34.09 -19.21 -24.24
CA VAL A 282 -34.23 -19.91 -22.96
C VAL A 282 -34.35 -18.86 -21.85
N PRO A 283 -35.48 -18.82 -21.10
CA PRO A 283 -35.70 -17.82 -20.06
C PRO A 283 -34.61 -17.86 -18.98
N GLY A 284 -34.29 -16.70 -18.42
CA GLY A 284 -33.34 -16.55 -17.33
C GLY A 284 -33.92 -16.76 -15.93
N ALA A 285 -33.10 -17.22 -15.00
CA ALA A 285 -33.41 -17.28 -13.57
C ALA A 285 -32.93 -15.99 -12.87
N GLY A 286 -33.85 -15.06 -12.63
CA GLY A 286 -33.54 -13.82 -11.91
C GLY A 286 -32.48 -12.94 -12.59
N GLY A 287 -31.62 -12.30 -11.79
CA GLY A 287 -30.53 -11.42 -12.23
C GLY A 287 -29.18 -12.14 -12.43
N ALA A 288 -29.16 -13.47 -12.51
CA ALA A 288 -27.93 -14.25 -12.56
C ALA A 288 -27.21 -14.13 -13.93
N LEU A 289 -26.30 -13.15 -14.04
CA LEU A 289 -25.47 -12.84 -15.20
C LEU A 289 -24.09 -12.39 -14.71
N ALA A 290 -23.01 -12.89 -15.31
CA ALA A 290 -21.65 -12.40 -15.13
C ALA A 290 -20.90 -12.39 -16.46
N VAL A 291 -19.92 -11.51 -16.60
CA VAL A 291 -19.08 -11.35 -17.80
C VAL A 291 -17.62 -11.30 -17.35
N GLY A 292 -16.73 -11.93 -18.13
CA GLY A 292 -15.30 -11.95 -17.87
C GLY A 292 -14.58 -12.94 -18.79
N ASP A 293 -13.26 -12.86 -18.87
CA ASP A 293 -12.42 -13.80 -19.63
C ASP A 293 -12.27 -15.13 -18.84
N PHE A 294 -13.18 -16.09 -19.08
CA PHE A 294 -13.23 -17.34 -18.31
C PHE A 294 -12.30 -18.42 -18.88
N ASP A 295 -11.85 -18.31 -20.14
CA ASP A 295 -10.93 -19.27 -20.75
C ASP A 295 -9.50 -18.75 -20.96
N GLY A 296 -9.25 -17.47 -20.65
CA GLY A 296 -7.94 -16.83 -20.67
C GLY A 296 -7.48 -16.43 -22.07
N ASP A 297 -8.39 -16.33 -23.05
CA ASP A 297 -8.07 -15.96 -24.42
C ASP A 297 -7.97 -14.44 -24.66
N GLY A 298 -8.34 -13.64 -23.65
CA GLY A 298 -8.34 -12.19 -23.71
C GLY A 298 -9.62 -11.58 -24.29
N GLN A 299 -10.68 -12.35 -24.49
CA GLN A 299 -11.99 -11.85 -24.89
C GLN A 299 -13.03 -12.13 -23.79
N PRO A 300 -14.02 -11.24 -23.59
CA PRO A 300 -15.00 -11.44 -22.54
C PRO A 300 -16.03 -12.51 -22.93
N ASP A 301 -16.26 -13.42 -22.00
CA ASP A 301 -17.26 -14.49 -22.09
C ASP A 301 -18.49 -14.14 -21.24
N VAL A 302 -19.60 -14.86 -21.46
CA VAL A 302 -20.86 -14.62 -20.74
C VAL A 302 -21.31 -15.85 -19.98
N ALA A 303 -21.51 -15.70 -18.67
CA ALA A 303 -22.11 -16.70 -17.79
C ALA A 303 -23.52 -16.26 -17.36
N ARG A 304 -24.49 -17.18 -17.39
CA ARG A 304 -25.86 -16.91 -16.90
C ARG A 304 -26.51 -18.15 -16.29
N VAL A 305 -27.54 -17.96 -15.47
CA VAL A 305 -28.40 -19.08 -15.03
C VAL A 305 -29.75 -19.06 -15.74
N THR A 306 -30.11 -20.15 -16.42
CA THR A 306 -31.40 -20.31 -17.09
C THR A 306 -32.50 -20.75 -16.11
N ALA A 307 -33.72 -20.25 -16.29
CA ALA A 307 -34.90 -20.74 -15.61
C ALA A 307 -35.32 -22.12 -16.15
N GLY A 308 -35.67 -23.03 -15.23
CA GLY A 308 -36.09 -24.39 -15.54
C GLY A 308 -36.12 -25.29 -14.31
N GLU A 309 -36.65 -26.50 -14.45
CA GLU A 309 -36.64 -27.54 -13.41
C GLU A 309 -35.85 -28.75 -13.91
N PRO A 310 -34.53 -28.87 -13.60
CA PRO A 310 -33.72 -27.99 -12.75
C PRO A 310 -33.06 -26.83 -13.54
N PRO A 311 -32.70 -25.71 -12.88
CA PRO A 311 -31.95 -24.63 -13.52
C PRO A 311 -30.53 -25.08 -13.93
N ARG A 312 -29.90 -24.29 -14.79
CA ARG A 312 -28.56 -24.58 -15.35
C ARG A 312 -27.73 -23.30 -15.44
N LEU A 313 -26.44 -23.41 -15.13
CA LEU A 313 -25.43 -22.42 -15.47
C LEU A 313 -25.04 -22.66 -16.93
N GLU A 314 -25.08 -21.61 -17.74
CA GLU A 314 -24.71 -21.61 -19.15
C GLU A 314 -23.56 -20.61 -19.35
N LEU A 315 -22.45 -21.10 -19.90
CA LEU A 315 -21.25 -20.36 -20.25
C LEU A 315 -21.13 -20.28 -21.77
N ARG A 316 -21.08 -19.06 -22.29
CA ARG A 316 -20.89 -18.76 -23.70
C ARG A 316 -19.52 -18.13 -23.88
N LEU A 317 -18.58 -18.92 -24.41
CA LEU A 317 -17.23 -18.46 -24.72
C LEU A 317 -17.20 -17.65 -26.02
N SER A 318 -16.31 -16.68 -26.07
CA SER A 318 -16.06 -15.78 -27.18
C SER A 318 -15.21 -16.48 -28.25
N ALA A 319 -15.81 -16.80 -29.41
CA ALA A 319 -15.06 -17.37 -30.54
C ALA A 319 -15.70 -17.08 -31.90
N ARG A 320 -14.87 -17.02 -32.96
CA ARG A 320 -15.29 -16.77 -34.37
C ARG A 320 -16.28 -17.81 -34.93
N GLU A 321 -16.30 -19.03 -34.39
CA GLU A 321 -17.30 -20.06 -34.69
C GLU A 321 -18.02 -20.41 -33.39
N ALA A 322 -19.27 -19.95 -33.23
CA ALA A 322 -20.05 -20.07 -31.99
C ALA A 322 -20.05 -21.52 -31.44
N PRO A 323 -19.23 -21.84 -30.42
CA PRO A 323 -19.25 -23.15 -29.82
C PRO A 323 -20.57 -23.33 -29.06
N ALA A 324 -21.01 -24.58 -28.92
CA ALA A 324 -22.18 -24.86 -28.08
C ALA A 324 -21.89 -24.38 -26.64
N PRO A 325 -22.83 -23.70 -25.96
CA PRO A 325 -22.60 -23.24 -24.59
C PRO A 325 -22.26 -24.40 -23.65
N VAL A 326 -21.27 -24.18 -22.78
CA VAL A 326 -20.96 -25.13 -21.71
C VAL A 326 -22.06 -25.02 -20.65
N THR A 327 -22.68 -26.14 -20.29
CA THR A 327 -23.83 -26.16 -19.38
C THR A 327 -23.53 -26.99 -18.13
N LEU A 328 -23.75 -26.42 -16.95
CA LEU A 328 -23.51 -27.05 -15.66
C LEU A 328 -24.79 -27.07 -14.80
N PRO A 329 -24.93 -28.02 -13.85
CA PRO A 329 -25.99 -27.98 -12.86
C PRO A 329 -25.92 -26.68 -12.04
N ALA A 330 -27.06 -26.04 -11.82
CA ALA A 330 -27.19 -24.88 -10.94
C ALA A 330 -28.34 -25.06 -9.94
N PRO A 331 -28.24 -24.50 -8.72
CA PRO A 331 -29.39 -24.29 -7.86
C PRO A 331 -30.19 -23.05 -8.29
N ALA A 332 -31.28 -22.77 -7.58
CA ALA A 332 -32.04 -21.54 -7.76
C ALA A 332 -31.28 -20.36 -7.11
N VAL A 333 -30.37 -19.76 -7.87
CA VAL A 333 -29.66 -18.52 -7.51
C VAL A 333 -30.27 -17.34 -8.25
N THR A 334 -30.10 -16.14 -7.71
CA THR A 334 -30.66 -14.89 -8.25
C THR A 334 -29.62 -13.91 -8.77
N GLY A 335 -28.33 -14.12 -8.46
CA GLY A 335 -27.20 -13.36 -8.99
C GLY A 335 -25.98 -14.24 -9.26
N LEU A 336 -25.03 -13.71 -10.03
CA LEU A 336 -23.72 -14.30 -10.30
C LEU A 336 -22.64 -13.24 -10.10
N LEU A 337 -21.51 -13.63 -9.53
CA LEU A 337 -20.29 -12.84 -9.43
C LEU A 337 -19.16 -13.59 -10.14
N ALA A 338 -18.30 -12.86 -10.84
CA ALA A 338 -17.05 -13.36 -11.38
C ALA A 338 -15.89 -12.77 -10.57
N ALA A 339 -15.08 -13.62 -9.95
CA ALA A 339 -13.93 -13.22 -9.15
C ALA A 339 -12.95 -14.39 -9.04
N ASP A 340 -11.66 -14.11 -8.92
CA ASP A 340 -10.62 -15.12 -8.67
C ASP A 340 -10.50 -15.35 -7.14
N LEU A 341 -11.34 -16.24 -6.60
CA LEU A 341 -11.42 -16.46 -5.15
C LEU A 341 -10.31 -17.39 -4.64
N ASP A 342 -9.70 -18.23 -5.48
CA ASP A 342 -8.55 -19.04 -5.05
C ASP A 342 -7.18 -18.47 -5.47
N ASN A 343 -7.20 -17.27 -6.05
CA ASN A 343 -6.06 -16.44 -6.40
C ASN A 343 -5.09 -17.16 -7.36
N ASP A 344 -5.64 -17.93 -8.30
CA ASP A 344 -4.90 -18.73 -9.29
C ASP A 344 -4.70 -18.02 -10.64
N GLY A 345 -5.34 -16.86 -10.81
CA GLY A 345 -5.32 -16.02 -12.00
C GLY A 345 -6.45 -16.30 -12.99
N LEU A 346 -7.39 -17.20 -12.68
CA LEU A 346 -8.59 -17.48 -13.46
C LEU A 346 -9.83 -16.96 -12.73
N LEU A 347 -10.78 -16.41 -13.49
CA LEU A 347 -12.07 -16.02 -12.91
C LEU A 347 -12.90 -17.25 -12.56
N ASP A 348 -13.32 -17.35 -11.30
CA ASP A 348 -14.34 -18.28 -10.82
C ASP A 348 -15.75 -17.68 -10.95
N LEU A 349 -16.77 -18.49 -10.66
CA LEU A 349 -18.16 -18.03 -10.59
C LEU A 349 -18.78 -18.33 -9.23
N LEU A 350 -19.40 -17.32 -8.62
CA LEU A 350 -20.22 -17.47 -7.43
C LEU A 350 -21.67 -17.11 -7.73
N GLY A 351 -22.57 -18.09 -7.63
CA GLY A 351 -24.01 -17.88 -7.64
C GLY A 351 -24.54 -17.64 -6.23
N HIS A 352 -25.32 -16.59 -6.04
CA HIS A 352 -25.95 -16.26 -4.75
C HIS A 352 -27.46 -16.08 -4.92
N GLY A 353 -28.22 -16.46 -3.89
CA GLY A 353 -29.65 -16.24 -3.79
C GLY A 353 -30.18 -16.49 -2.38
N PRO A 354 -31.44 -16.13 -2.08
CA PRO A 354 -31.98 -16.13 -0.72
C PRO A 354 -31.92 -17.48 0.02
N SER A 355 -31.85 -18.59 -0.71
CA SER A 355 -31.87 -19.94 -0.15
C SER A 355 -30.70 -20.81 -0.57
N ALA A 356 -29.78 -20.29 -1.40
CA ALA A 356 -28.66 -21.07 -1.90
C ALA A 356 -27.51 -20.18 -2.36
N VAL A 357 -26.29 -20.60 -2.03
CA VAL A 357 -25.04 -20.15 -2.66
C VAL A 357 -24.41 -21.33 -3.39
N ARG A 358 -23.71 -21.05 -4.49
CA ARG A 358 -22.98 -22.05 -5.29
C ARG A 358 -21.68 -21.43 -5.78
N PHE A 359 -20.57 -22.10 -5.52
CA PHE A 359 -19.26 -21.71 -6.04
C PHE A 359 -18.82 -22.71 -7.11
N TRP A 360 -18.53 -22.20 -8.31
CA TRP A 360 -17.93 -22.94 -9.40
C TRP A 360 -16.50 -22.45 -9.59
N ARG A 361 -15.54 -23.28 -9.17
CA ARG A 361 -14.11 -23.04 -9.35
C ARG A 361 -13.72 -23.30 -10.80
N ASN A 362 -12.99 -22.40 -11.42
CA ASN A 362 -12.43 -22.55 -12.75
C ASN A 362 -11.07 -23.29 -12.71
N GLY A 363 -10.61 -23.80 -13.85
CA GLY A 363 -9.33 -24.47 -13.93
C GLY A 363 -9.11 -25.14 -15.27
N ALA A 364 -8.03 -25.90 -15.39
CA ALA A 364 -7.63 -26.52 -16.67
C ALA A 364 -8.67 -27.47 -17.29
N ALA A 365 -9.61 -28.00 -16.50
CA ALA A 365 -10.70 -28.87 -16.96
C ALA A 365 -12.04 -28.13 -17.12
N GLY A 366 -12.06 -26.81 -16.98
CA GLY A 366 -13.24 -25.98 -16.85
C GLY A 366 -13.82 -25.96 -15.43
N PHE A 367 -15.04 -25.43 -15.31
CA PHE A 367 -15.68 -25.17 -14.02
C PHE A 367 -16.15 -26.43 -13.27
N ALA A 368 -15.90 -26.47 -11.96
CA ALA A 368 -16.35 -27.52 -11.05
C ALA A 368 -17.01 -26.92 -9.79
N ASP A 369 -18.06 -27.58 -9.28
CA ASP A 369 -18.73 -27.16 -8.04
C ASP A 369 -17.84 -27.45 -6.82
N ALA A 370 -17.34 -26.38 -6.19
CA ALA A 370 -16.50 -26.42 -4.99
C ALA A 370 -17.18 -25.76 -3.77
N THR A 371 -18.52 -25.64 -3.80
CA THR A 371 -19.30 -24.98 -2.72
C THR A 371 -19.07 -25.59 -1.35
N ALA A 372 -18.97 -26.92 -1.28
CA ALA A 372 -18.74 -27.62 -0.02
C ALA A 372 -17.32 -27.39 0.52
N GLU A 373 -16.34 -27.17 -0.36
CA GLU A 373 -14.95 -26.89 0.02
C GLU A 373 -14.81 -25.52 0.68
N LEU A 374 -15.58 -24.53 0.22
CA LEU A 374 -15.65 -23.20 0.83
C LEU A 374 -16.58 -23.11 2.05
N GLY A 375 -17.29 -24.18 2.41
CA GLY A 375 -18.22 -24.18 3.54
C GLY A 375 -19.53 -23.42 3.29
N LEU A 376 -19.83 -23.04 2.04
CA LEU A 376 -20.97 -22.19 1.68
C LEU A 376 -22.28 -22.96 1.42
N ALA A 377 -22.31 -24.28 1.65
CA ALA A 377 -23.46 -25.12 1.30
C ALA A 377 -24.76 -24.75 2.05
N ALA A 378 -24.65 -24.11 3.21
CA ALA A 378 -25.79 -23.63 4.00
C ALA A 378 -25.98 -22.10 3.92
N ALA A 379 -25.10 -21.39 3.20
CA ALA A 379 -25.18 -19.95 3.06
C ALA A 379 -26.34 -19.54 2.14
N GLY A 380 -26.86 -18.34 2.38
CA GLY A 380 -27.88 -17.70 1.57
C GLY A 380 -27.71 -16.19 1.60
N GLY A 381 -28.09 -15.52 0.52
CA GLY A 381 -27.95 -14.07 0.39
C GLY A 381 -28.53 -13.61 -0.95
N GLY A 382 -29.43 -12.64 -0.93
CA GLY A 382 -30.01 -12.06 -2.13
C GLY A 382 -28.99 -11.25 -2.96
N ALA A 383 -27.94 -10.73 -2.31
CA ALA A 383 -26.88 -9.92 -2.91
C ALA A 383 -25.49 -10.45 -2.51
N GLY A 384 -24.46 -10.10 -3.27
CA GLY A 384 -23.08 -10.34 -2.86
C GLY A 384 -22.08 -9.47 -3.62
N THR A 385 -20.88 -9.35 -3.07
CA THR A 385 -19.69 -8.75 -3.69
C THR A 385 -18.44 -9.44 -3.15
N VAL A 386 -17.27 -9.14 -3.75
CA VAL A 386 -15.96 -9.47 -3.20
C VAL A 386 -15.20 -8.22 -2.80
N ILE A 387 -14.28 -8.35 -1.85
CA ILE A 387 -13.47 -7.25 -1.29
C ILE A 387 -12.21 -7.83 -0.63
N ASP A 388 -11.06 -7.18 -0.70
CA ASP A 388 -9.87 -7.49 0.12
C ASP A 388 -9.91 -6.57 1.35
N PHE A 389 -10.69 -6.92 2.39
CA PHE A 389 -11.07 -5.94 3.42
C PHE A 389 -9.96 -5.71 4.47
N ASP A 390 -9.06 -6.67 4.67
CA ASP A 390 -7.92 -6.55 5.57
C ASP A 390 -6.57 -6.38 4.85
N ILE A 391 -6.59 -6.17 3.53
CA ILE A 391 -5.45 -5.74 2.69
C ILE A 391 -4.31 -6.75 2.77
N GLU A 392 -4.66 -8.03 2.72
CA GLU A 392 -3.70 -9.14 2.80
C GLU A 392 -3.50 -9.88 1.48
N GLY A 393 -4.19 -9.44 0.42
CA GLY A 393 -3.97 -9.86 -0.96
C GLY A 393 -4.86 -11.01 -1.42
N ASP A 394 -5.89 -11.36 -0.65
CA ASP A 394 -6.97 -12.28 -1.03
C ASP A 394 -8.34 -11.60 -1.05
N LEU A 395 -9.24 -12.14 -1.87
CA LEU A 395 -10.59 -11.62 -2.00
C LEU A 395 -11.52 -12.36 -1.04
N ASP A 396 -12.13 -11.59 -0.14
CA ASP A 396 -13.17 -12.02 0.78
C ASP A 396 -14.55 -11.91 0.15
N LEU A 397 -15.52 -12.62 0.73
CA LEU A 397 -16.88 -12.68 0.24
C LEU A 397 -17.84 -11.96 1.17
N VAL A 398 -18.60 -11.00 0.64
CA VAL A 398 -19.72 -10.36 1.32
C VAL A 398 -21.04 -10.87 0.75
N LEU A 399 -21.97 -11.27 1.61
CA LEU A 399 -23.32 -11.68 1.25
C LEU A 399 -24.35 -10.80 1.98
N GLY A 400 -25.29 -10.24 1.20
CA GLY A 400 -26.41 -9.45 1.70
C GLY A 400 -27.73 -10.22 1.63
N GLY A 401 -28.55 -10.11 2.66
CA GLY A 401 -29.88 -10.73 2.74
C GLY A 401 -30.58 -10.20 3.99
N PRO A 402 -31.06 -11.05 4.91
CA PRO A 402 -31.42 -10.62 6.27
C PRO A 402 -30.16 -10.18 7.04
N GLY A 403 -29.77 -8.90 6.89
CA GLY A 403 -28.50 -8.37 7.35
C GLY A 403 -27.36 -8.56 6.35
N LEU A 404 -26.13 -8.50 6.86
CA LEU A 404 -24.90 -8.64 6.08
C LEU A 404 -24.01 -9.70 6.74
N GLU A 405 -23.45 -10.58 5.92
CA GLU A 405 -22.45 -11.57 6.32
C GLU A 405 -21.17 -11.32 5.53
N LEU A 406 -20.03 -11.32 6.22
CA LEU A 406 -18.71 -11.22 5.63
C LEU A 406 -17.96 -12.53 5.92
N TYR A 407 -17.32 -13.09 4.90
CA TYR A 407 -16.60 -14.34 4.94
C TYR A 407 -15.15 -14.09 4.52
N ARG A 408 -14.22 -14.25 5.45
CA ARG A 408 -12.79 -14.12 5.21
C ARG A 408 -12.26 -15.31 4.41
N ASN A 409 -11.38 -15.04 3.45
CA ASN A 409 -10.79 -16.02 2.55
C ASN A 409 -9.28 -16.19 2.73
N ASN A 410 -8.88 -16.92 3.76
CA ASN A 410 -7.48 -17.22 4.06
C ASN A 410 -6.74 -18.11 3.00
N LEU A 411 -7.25 -18.24 1.77
CA LEU A 411 -6.79 -19.13 0.70
C LEU A 411 -6.61 -20.59 1.18
N GLN A 412 -7.47 -20.96 2.13
CA GLN A 412 -7.67 -22.29 2.67
C GLN A 412 -9.18 -22.47 2.86
N GLY A 413 -9.74 -23.59 2.41
CA GLY A 413 -11.15 -23.90 2.65
C GLY A 413 -11.37 -24.50 4.05
N PRO A 414 -12.52 -24.25 4.71
CA PRO A 414 -13.63 -23.36 4.31
C PRO A 414 -13.38 -21.88 4.63
N LEU A 415 -14.18 -20.99 4.03
CA LEU A 415 -14.19 -19.57 4.38
C LEU A 415 -14.61 -19.36 5.84
N GLU A 416 -14.06 -18.33 6.48
CA GLU A 416 -14.33 -18.00 7.88
C GLU A 416 -15.38 -16.88 7.99
N ALA A 417 -16.51 -17.14 8.64
CA ALA A 417 -17.49 -16.10 8.91
C ALA A 417 -16.92 -15.06 9.88
N VAL A 418 -16.82 -13.81 9.43
CA VAL A 418 -16.36 -12.68 10.21
C VAL A 418 -17.49 -12.22 11.14
N GLY A 419 -17.25 -12.30 12.45
CA GLY A 419 -18.26 -12.00 13.46
C GLY A 419 -18.51 -10.51 13.69
N SER A 420 -19.48 -10.21 14.56
CA SER A 420 -19.94 -8.84 14.91
C SER A 420 -18.91 -7.94 15.61
N LYS A 421 -17.65 -8.36 15.73
CA LYS A 421 -16.57 -7.54 16.26
C LYS A 421 -15.98 -6.61 15.20
N VAL A 422 -15.96 -7.08 13.95
CA VAL A 422 -15.44 -6.37 12.78
C VAL A 422 -16.57 -5.64 12.06
N LEU A 423 -17.70 -6.32 11.88
CA LEU A 423 -18.81 -5.83 11.08
C LEU A 423 -19.88 -5.14 11.96
N PRO A 424 -20.31 -3.90 11.64
CA PRO A 424 -21.40 -3.23 12.34
C PRO A 424 -22.74 -3.93 12.11
N GLU A 425 -23.71 -3.72 13.02
CA GLU A 425 -25.03 -4.34 12.91
C GLU A 425 -25.84 -3.73 11.74
N VAL A 426 -26.00 -4.50 10.67
CA VAL A 426 -26.85 -4.13 9.53
C VAL A 426 -28.25 -4.71 9.72
N ALA A 427 -29.18 -3.90 10.21
CA ALA A 427 -30.58 -4.29 10.35
C ALA A 427 -31.36 -4.20 9.02
N GLY A 428 -32.13 -5.24 8.70
CA GLY A 428 -33.08 -5.27 7.58
C GLY A 428 -32.58 -6.05 6.36
N GLU A 429 -33.39 -6.06 5.31
CA GLU A 429 -33.07 -6.78 4.06
C GLU A 429 -32.10 -5.96 3.20
N VAL A 430 -30.91 -6.50 2.94
CA VAL A 430 -29.90 -6.02 1.99
C VAL A 430 -30.14 -6.68 0.63
N ARG A 431 -30.37 -5.85 -0.40
CA ARG A 431 -30.73 -6.27 -1.76
C ARG A 431 -29.66 -5.99 -2.80
N ALA A 432 -28.74 -5.09 -2.52
CA ALA A 432 -27.57 -4.82 -3.33
C ALA A 432 -26.38 -4.46 -2.42
N VAL A 433 -25.19 -4.85 -2.85
CA VAL A 433 -23.92 -4.57 -2.18
C VAL A 433 -22.92 -4.26 -3.29
N VAL A 434 -22.16 -3.17 -3.14
CA VAL A 434 -21.05 -2.80 -4.02
C VAL A 434 -19.84 -2.51 -3.15
N ALA A 435 -18.69 -3.06 -3.51
CA ALA A 435 -17.41 -2.62 -2.96
C ALA A 435 -16.87 -1.48 -3.82
N SER A 436 -16.47 -0.36 -3.19
CA SER A 436 -15.80 0.76 -3.86
C SER A 436 -15.13 1.68 -2.86
N ASP A 437 -13.99 2.26 -3.21
CA ASP A 437 -13.29 3.29 -2.44
C ASP A 437 -14.04 4.64 -2.56
N LEU A 438 -14.98 4.92 -1.64
CA LEU A 438 -15.92 6.05 -1.76
C LEU A 438 -15.32 7.37 -1.29
N ASP A 439 -14.33 7.36 -0.41
CA ASP A 439 -13.66 8.56 0.07
C ASP A 439 -12.22 8.73 -0.47
N ARG A 440 -11.75 7.78 -1.28
CA ARG A 440 -10.46 7.80 -1.97
C ARG A 440 -9.28 7.75 -1.01
N ASP A 441 -9.46 7.10 0.14
CA ASP A 441 -8.41 6.85 1.13
C ASP A 441 -7.49 5.67 0.74
N GLY A 442 -7.91 4.90 -0.27
CA GLY A 442 -7.17 3.81 -0.89
C GLY A 442 -7.50 2.42 -0.36
N ASP A 443 -8.57 2.25 0.40
CA ASP A 443 -9.17 0.94 0.65
C ASP A 443 -10.64 0.89 0.22
N LEU A 444 -11.16 -0.33 0.05
CA LEU A 444 -12.50 -0.51 -0.45
C LEU A 444 -13.51 -0.44 0.69
N ASP A 445 -14.56 0.34 0.48
CA ASP A 445 -15.73 0.39 1.36
C ASP A 445 -16.83 -0.55 0.88
N LEU A 446 -17.91 -0.65 1.68
CA LEU A 446 -19.14 -1.30 1.29
C LEU A 446 -20.31 -0.31 1.22
N ALA A 447 -20.85 -0.13 0.01
CA ALA A 447 -22.13 0.53 -0.19
C ALA A 447 -23.26 -0.53 -0.23
N LEU A 448 -24.19 -0.43 0.71
CA LEU A 448 -25.31 -1.38 0.86
C LEU A 448 -26.61 -0.70 0.45
N ALA A 449 -27.51 -1.41 -0.22
CA ALA A 449 -28.84 -0.91 -0.48
C ALA A 449 -29.94 -1.94 -0.17
N GLY A 450 -31.07 -1.46 0.34
CA GLY A 450 -32.17 -2.33 0.75
C GLY A 450 -33.51 -1.61 0.90
N ALA A 451 -34.37 -2.16 1.75
CA ALA A 451 -35.63 -1.50 2.11
C ALA A 451 -35.40 -0.21 2.91
N GLY A 452 -34.27 -0.08 3.60
CA GLY A 452 -33.92 1.07 4.43
C GLY A 452 -32.88 1.99 3.81
N GLY A 453 -32.84 2.15 2.49
CA GLY A 453 -31.96 3.07 1.78
C GLY A 453 -30.59 2.55 1.44
N VAL A 454 -29.74 3.50 1.05
CA VAL A 454 -28.31 3.30 0.82
C VAL A 454 -27.59 3.55 2.14
N ARG A 455 -26.62 2.69 2.46
CA ARG A 455 -25.73 2.78 3.62
C ARG A 455 -24.30 2.68 3.15
N TRP A 456 -23.39 3.26 3.92
CA TRP A 456 -21.95 3.18 3.67
C TRP A 456 -21.26 2.63 4.91
N LEU A 457 -20.58 1.50 4.73
CA LEU A 457 -19.65 0.95 5.70
C LEU A 457 -18.23 1.24 5.23
N ASP A 458 -17.59 2.17 5.92
CA ASP A 458 -16.23 2.65 5.72
C ASP A 458 -15.22 1.64 6.27
N ASN A 459 -14.22 1.27 5.48
CA ASN A 459 -13.18 0.32 5.89
C ASN A 459 -12.01 1.05 6.56
N LEU A 460 -11.87 0.83 7.86
CA LEU A 460 -10.81 1.47 8.64
C LEU A 460 -9.49 0.68 8.62
N ARG A 461 -9.37 -0.31 7.71
CA ARG A 461 -8.28 -1.29 7.61
C ARG A 461 -8.18 -2.18 8.84
N GLN A 462 -7.20 -3.10 8.85
CA GLN A 462 -6.93 -4.02 9.96
C GLN A 462 -8.14 -4.89 10.35
N GLY A 463 -9.08 -5.07 9.42
CA GLY A 463 -10.33 -5.76 9.65
C GLY A 463 -11.29 -5.01 10.58
N GLU A 464 -11.42 -3.69 10.44
CA GLU A 464 -12.45 -2.89 11.13
C GLU A 464 -13.32 -2.14 10.10
N LEU A 465 -14.64 -2.24 10.22
CA LEU A 465 -15.60 -1.50 9.40
C LEU A 465 -16.45 -0.57 10.28
N ARG A 466 -16.74 0.64 9.81
CA ARG A 466 -17.57 1.65 10.50
C ARG A 466 -18.76 2.06 9.65
N ASP A 467 -19.95 2.14 10.25
CA ASP A 467 -21.11 2.74 9.58
C ASP A 467 -20.96 4.28 9.54
N ARG A 468 -20.78 4.84 8.33
CA ARG A 468 -20.69 6.28 8.07
C ARG A 468 -21.97 6.87 7.48
N THR A 469 -23.05 6.09 7.39
CA THR A 469 -24.29 6.48 6.70
C THR A 469 -24.84 7.84 7.15
N ALA A 470 -24.91 8.09 8.47
CA ALA A 470 -25.44 9.34 9.01
C ALA A 470 -24.56 10.54 8.70
N ASP A 471 -23.24 10.39 8.89
CA ASP A 471 -22.23 11.44 8.70
C ASP A 471 -22.15 11.83 7.20
N ALA A 472 -22.37 10.85 6.33
CA ALA A 472 -22.36 10.98 4.87
C ALA A 472 -23.65 11.58 4.28
N SER A 473 -24.63 11.96 5.11
CA SER A 473 -25.94 12.47 4.66
C SER A 473 -26.73 11.48 3.78
N LEU A 474 -26.41 10.19 3.86
CA LEU A 474 -27.19 9.14 3.23
C LEU A 474 -28.45 8.88 4.07
N ALA A 475 -29.61 8.85 3.40
CA ALA A 475 -30.89 8.64 4.06
C ALA A 475 -31.44 7.23 3.79
N ALA A 476 -32.22 6.73 4.74
CA ALA A 476 -33.02 5.53 4.56
C ALA A 476 -34.16 5.79 3.53
N GLY A 477 -33.90 5.52 2.25
CA GLY A 477 -34.89 5.54 1.17
C GLY A 477 -35.46 4.17 0.83
N ASP A 478 -36.75 4.06 0.54
CA ASP A 478 -37.37 2.78 0.21
C ASP A 478 -37.08 2.35 -1.25
N GLY A 479 -36.81 1.06 -1.47
CA GLY A 479 -37.05 0.42 -2.78
C GLY A 479 -35.91 0.40 -3.79
N VAL A 480 -34.65 0.42 -3.34
CA VAL A 480 -33.49 0.16 -4.21
C VAL A 480 -33.41 -1.34 -4.54
N ALA A 481 -33.24 -1.66 -5.82
CA ALA A 481 -33.11 -3.02 -6.36
C ALA A 481 -31.69 -3.33 -6.84
N SER A 482 -30.95 -2.32 -7.30
CA SER A 482 -29.56 -2.46 -7.78
C SER A 482 -28.80 -1.16 -7.47
N LEU A 483 -27.49 -1.31 -7.23
CA LEU A 483 -26.57 -0.24 -6.90
C LEU A 483 -25.34 -0.35 -7.82
N ALA A 484 -24.78 0.79 -8.22
CA ALA A 484 -23.47 0.88 -8.87
C ALA A 484 -22.69 2.05 -8.26
N ALA A 485 -21.36 1.97 -8.26
CA ALA A 485 -20.45 3.04 -7.90
C ALA A 485 -19.61 3.41 -9.13
N ALA A 486 -19.53 4.70 -9.47
CA ALA A 486 -18.77 5.18 -10.62
C ALA A 486 -18.53 6.69 -10.56
N ASP A 487 -17.35 7.16 -10.94
CA ASP A 487 -17.03 8.59 -11.13
C ASP A 487 -17.74 9.12 -12.39
N LEU A 488 -18.95 9.66 -12.21
CA LEU A 488 -19.83 10.08 -13.31
C LEU A 488 -19.54 11.51 -13.76
N ASP A 489 -19.04 12.37 -12.87
CA ASP A 489 -18.76 13.77 -13.20
C ASP A 489 -17.28 14.08 -13.48
N GLY A 490 -16.41 13.10 -13.28
CA GLY A 490 -14.99 13.15 -13.62
C GLY A 490 -14.14 13.88 -12.57
N ASP A 491 -14.62 14.03 -11.34
CA ASP A 491 -13.88 14.67 -10.26
C ASP A 491 -12.91 13.72 -9.53
N GLY A 492 -13.06 12.41 -9.76
CA GLY A 492 -12.24 11.35 -9.17
C GLY A 492 -12.81 10.74 -7.89
N LEU A 493 -14.03 11.08 -7.49
CA LEU A 493 -14.81 10.44 -6.43
C LEU A 493 -15.96 9.62 -7.07
N PRO A 494 -16.23 8.39 -6.61
CA PRO A 494 -17.38 7.64 -7.12
C PRO A 494 -18.73 8.22 -6.65
N GLU A 495 -19.65 8.44 -7.60
CA GLU A 495 -21.09 8.57 -7.33
C GLU A 495 -21.71 7.21 -6.99
N LEU A 496 -22.78 7.24 -6.21
CA LEU A 496 -23.66 6.08 -6.03
C LEU A 496 -24.90 6.19 -6.92
N VAL A 497 -25.16 5.15 -7.73
CA VAL A 497 -26.31 5.06 -8.62
C VAL A 497 -27.28 4.00 -8.13
N ALA A 498 -28.42 4.42 -7.60
CA ALA A 498 -29.47 3.56 -7.07
C ALA A 498 -30.61 3.38 -8.09
N ALA A 499 -30.84 2.14 -8.55
CA ALA A 499 -31.93 1.78 -9.43
C ALA A 499 -33.04 1.03 -8.67
N GLY A 500 -34.30 1.37 -8.94
CA GLY A 500 -35.47 0.82 -8.25
C GLY A 500 -36.77 1.29 -8.90
N ALA A 501 -37.52 2.19 -8.26
CA ALA A 501 -38.71 2.83 -8.88
C ALA A 501 -38.37 3.87 -9.99
N GLY A 502 -37.08 4.13 -10.17
CA GLY A 502 -36.44 5.03 -11.12
C GLY A 502 -34.93 4.87 -10.98
N VAL A 503 -34.16 5.84 -11.44
CA VAL A 503 -32.73 5.94 -11.14
C VAL A 503 -32.47 7.21 -10.35
N GLU A 504 -31.83 7.07 -9.20
CA GLU A 504 -31.31 8.16 -8.39
C GLU A 504 -29.79 8.10 -8.40
N VAL A 505 -29.15 9.21 -8.76
CA VAL A 505 -27.70 9.39 -8.63
C VAL A 505 -27.46 10.27 -7.41
N LEU A 506 -26.59 9.79 -6.52
CA LEU A 506 -26.11 10.45 -5.32
C LEU A 506 -24.69 10.93 -5.59
N HIS A 507 -24.55 12.25 -5.75
CA HIS A 507 -23.29 12.95 -5.98
C HIS A 507 -22.45 12.95 -4.72
N ASN A 508 -21.19 12.57 -4.85
CA ASN A 508 -20.24 12.47 -3.75
C ASN A 508 -19.35 13.72 -3.68
N ASP A 509 -19.52 14.53 -2.63
CA ASP A 509 -18.69 15.71 -2.36
C ASP A 509 -17.81 15.43 -1.14
N GLY A 510 -16.73 14.69 -1.37
CA GLY A 510 -15.74 14.31 -0.35
C GLY A 510 -16.34 13.52 0.82
N GLY A 511 -17.08 12.44 0.51
CA GLY A 511 -17.74 11.58 1.49
C GLY A 511 -19.13 12.08 1.94
N ARG A 512 -19.63 13.20 1.40
CA ARG A 512 -21.02 13.63 1.62
C ARG A 512 -21.86 13.44 0.36
N PHE A 513 -22.97 12.73 0.52
CA PHE A 513 -23.83 12.39 -0.61
C PHE A 513 -25.05 13.30 -0.69
N SER A 514 -25.40 13.68 -1.91
CA SER A 514 -26.63 14.44 -2.18
C SER A 514 -27.26 14.09 -3.54
N PRO A 515 -28.58 14.23 -3.69
CA PRO A 515 -29.27 14.15 -4.99
C PRO A 515 -28.57 14.93 -6.12
N TRP A 516 -28.12 14.24 -7.16
CA TRP A 516 -27.48 14.91 -8.30
C TRP A 516 -28.50 15.57 -9.24
N ALA A 517 -28.47 16.89 -9.36
CA ALA A 517 -29.43 17.66 -10.16
C ALA A 517 -29.41 17.31 -11.67
N PRO A 518 -28.25 17.11 -12.34
CA PRO A 518 -28.18 16.68 -13.74
C PRO A 518 -28.93 15.37 -14.03
N ALA A 519 -29.01 14.47 -13.04
CA ALA A 519 -29.68 13.17 -13.15
C ALA A 519 -31.18 13.20 -12.81
N ALA A 520 -31.77 14.36 -12.46
CA ALA A 520 -33.16 14.45 -11.99
C ALA A 520 -34.18 13.86 -12.97
N ALA A 521 -33.92 13.91 -14.28
CA ALA A 521 -34.78 13.36 -15.32
C ALA A 521 -34.90 11.83 -15.28
N LEU A 522 -33.95 11.12 -14.64
CA LEU A 522 -33.93 9.66 -14.58
C LEU A 522 -34.86 9.10 -13.48
N ARG A 523 -35.28 9.93 -12.51
CA ARG A 523 -36.12 9.53 -11.36
C ARG A 523 -37.55 9.12 -11.71
N THR A 524 -38.08 9.53 -12.87
CA THR A 524 -39.53 9.43 -13.18
C THR A 524 -39.86 8.43 -14.28
N ARG A 525 -38.90 7.60 -14.72
CA ARG A 525 -38.96 6.94 -16.04
C ARG A 525 -39.55 5.53 -16.07
N ALA A 526 -39.33 4.69 -15.06
CA ALA A 526 -39.90 3.35 -14.92
C ALA A 526 -39.25 2.67 -13.71
N ALA A 527 -39.80 1.52 -13.28
CA ALA A 527 -39.07 0.62 -12.40
C ALA A 527 -37.93 -0.09 -13.16
N PHE A 528 -36.74 -0.12 -12.58
CA PHE A 528 -35.54 -0.80 -13.08
C PHE A 528 -35.03 -1.81 -12.07
N ALA A 529 -34.50 -2.92 -12.57
CA ALA A 529 -33.97 -4.04 -11.79
C ALA A 529 -32.44 -4.10 -11.79
N ALA A 530 -31.78 -3.51 -12.79
CA ALA A 530 -30.32 -3.47 -12.90
C ALA A 530 -29.86 -2.13 -13.46
N VAL A 531 -28.67 -1.69 -13.03
CA VAL A 531 -27.94 -0.53 -13.55
C VAL A 531 -26.47 -0.88 -13.73
N VAL A 532 -25.84 -0.33 -14.78
CA VAL A 532 -24.39 -0.39 -15.02
C VAL A 532 -23.92 0.98 -15.51
N ALA A 533 -22.76 1.43 -15.03
CA ALA A 533 -22.08 2.60 -15.56
C ALA A 533 -21.02 2.16 -16.59
N PHE A 534 -21.00 2.79 -17.75
CA PHE A 534 -20.07 2.45 -18.84
C PHE A 534 -19.95 3.61 -19.82
N ASP A 535 -18.86 3.68 -20.59
CA ASP A 535 -18.70 4.70 -21.65
C ASP A 535 -19.26 4.13 -22.98
N ALA A 536 -20.41 4.64 -23.43
CA ALA A 536 -21.09 4.07 -24.60
C ALA A 536 -20.50 4.55 -25.92
N ASP A 537 -19.87 5.72 -25.96
CA ASP A 537 -19.38 6.32 -27.19
C ASP A 537 -17.86 6.61 -27.17
N ASN A 538 -17.16 6.02 -26.19
CA ASN A 538 -15.74 6.14 -25.93
C ASN A 538 -15.28 7.61 -25.83
N ASP A 539 -16.14 8.55 -25.41
CA ASP A 539 -15.78 9.98 -25.31
C ASP A 539 -15.08 10.36 -24.00
N GLY A 540 -14.95 9.40 -23.08
CA GLY A 540 -14.34 9.52 -21.77
C GLY A 540 -15.33 9.90 -20.66
N VAL A 541 -16.62 10.05 -20.97
CA VAL A 541 -17.69 10.33 -20.01
C VAL A 541 -18.52 9.06 -19.78
N LEU A 542 -18.80 8.75 -18.51
CA LEU A 542 -19.64 7.59 -18.19
C LEU A 542 -21.13 7.88 -18.42
N ASP A 543 -21.77 6.90 -19.04
CA ASP A 543 -23.19 6.78 -19.29
C ASP A 543 -23.81 5.70 -18.38
N LEU A 544 -25.14 5.60 -18.39
CA LEU A 544 -25.88 4.63 -17.58
C LEU A 544 -26.73 3.70 -18.44
N GLY A 545 -26.45 2.40 -18.35
CA GLY A 545 -27.32 1.35 -18.86
C GLY A 545 -28.29 0.90 -17.78
N VAL A 546 -29.58 0.81 -18.09
CA VAL A 546 -30.60 0.33 -17.14
C VAL A 546 -31.53 -0.70 -17.77
N ALA A 547 -31.91 -1.71 -16.99
CA ALA A 547 -32.78 -2.79 -17.43
C ALA A 547 -33.99 -2.96 -16.50
N GLY A 548 -35.17 -3.23 -17.07
CA GLY A 548 -36.39 -3.50 -16.29
C GLY A 548 -37.54 -4.04 -17.13
N PRO A 549 -38.79 -4.00 -16.62
CA PRO A 549 -39.97 -4.50 -17.32
C PRO A 549 -40.17 -3.89 -18.72
N GLY A 550 -39.77 -2.63 -18.92
CA GLY A 550 -39.85 -1.92 -20.20
C GLY A 550 -38.75 -2.28 -21.21
N GLY A 551 -37.77 -3.11 -20.83
CA GLY A 551 -36.59 -3.40 -21.63
C GLY A 551 -35.34 -2.70 -21.12
N VAL A 552 -34.36 -2.54 -22.01
CA VAL A 552 -33.09 -1.84 -21.74
C VAL A 552 -33.18 -0.41 -22.27
N ALA A 553 -32.65 0.54 -21.50
CA ALA A 553 -32.46 1.92 -21.92
C ALA A 553 -31.03 2.35 -21.60
N VAL A 554 -30.45 3.19 -22.47
CA VAL A 554 -29.11 3.77 -22.27
C VAL A 554 -29.25 5.28 -22.13
N ALA A 555 -29.00 5.78 -20.92
CA ALA A 555 -28.96 7.20 -20.60
C ALA A 555 -27.52 7.70 -20.76
N ALA A 556 -27.27 8.35 -21.89
CA ALA A 556 -26.00 8.97 -22.16
C ALA A 556 -25.90 10.37 -21.54
N GLN A 557 -24.76 10.67 -20.95
CA GLN A 557 -24.49 11.95 -20.32
C GLN A 557 -24.22 13.00 -21.41
N ARG A 558 -24.94 14.12 -21.36
CA ARG A 558 -24.90 15.19 -22.37
C ARG A 558 -25.01 16.54 -21.67
N SER A 559 -24.15 17.49 -22.04
CA SER A 559 -24.11 18.91 -21.59
C SER A 559 -25.07 19.30 -20.44
N GLY A 560 -24.78 18.85 -19.21
CA GLY A 560 -25.53 19.20 -18.00
C GLY A 560 -26.71 18.30 -17.61
N GLY A 561 -26.85 17.11 -18.21
CA GLY A 561 -27.84 16.10 -17.83
C GLY A 561 -27.74 14.80 -18.63
N PHE A 562 -28.82 14.01 -18.66
CA PHE A 562 -28.85 12.72 -19.36
C PHE A 562 -29.86 12.70 -20.52
N GLY A 563 -29.40 12.32 -21.71
CA GLY A 563 -30.22 12.03 -22.89
C GLY A 563 -30.31 10.52 -23.12
N PHE A 564 -31.42 10.02 -23.68
CA PHE A 564 -31.50 8.60 -24.04
C PHE A 564 -31.01 8.34 -25.46
N LEU A 565 -30.20 7.30 -25.62
CA LEU A 565 -29.77 6.78 -26.92
C LEU A 565 -30.86 5.91 -27.56
N GLU A 566 -30.73 5.71 -28.86
CA GLU A 566 -31.59 4.79 -29.61
C GLU A 566 -31.20 3.35 -29.28
N VAL A 567 -32.20 2.55 -28.90
CA VAL A 567 -32.07 1.11 -28.67
C VAL A 567 -33.03 0.41 -29.63
N ASP A 568 -32.46 -0.16 -30.69
CA ASP A 568 -33.15 -0.87 -31.76
C ASP A 568 -33.40 -2.33 -31.34
N GLY A 569 -34.67 -2.71 -31.21
CA GLY A 569 -35.05 -3.98 -30.61
C GLY A 569 -34.99 -3.91 -29.08
N GLY A 570 -35.60 -4.89 -28.39
CA GLY A 570 -35.78 -4.80 -26.94
C GLY A 570 -35.57 -6.12 -26.24
N ALA A 571 -34.68 -6.11 -25.25
CA ALA A 571 -34.58 -7.16 -24.23
C ALA A 571 -35.67 -6.93 -23.15
N ALA A 572 -36.95 -7.06 -23.55
CA ALA A 572 -38.08 -6.80 -22.67
C ALA A 572 -38.00 -7.62 -21.38
N ALA A 573 -38.37 -7.01 -20.26
CA ALA A 573 -38.30 -7.62 -18.93
C ALA A 573 -36.90 -8.12 -18.52
N ALA A 574 -35.82 -7.53 -19.03
CA ALA A 574 -34.48 -7.81 -18.53
C ALA A 574 -34.36 -7.48 -17.03
N THR A 575 -33.72 -8.38 -16.29
CA THR A 575 -33.51 -8.33 -14.85
C THR A 575 -32.02 -8.26 -14.47
N ALA A 576 -31.12 -8.45 -15.43
CA ALA A 576 -29.69 -8.22 -15.30
C ALA A 576 -29.12 -7.57 -16.56
N LEU A 577 -28.03 -6.83 -16.35
CA LEU A 577 -27.33 -6.06 -17.36
C LEU A 577 -25.83 -6.05 -17.03
N ALA A 578 -24.97 -6.20 -18.03
CA ALA A 578 -23.51 -6.05 -17.93
C ALA A 578 -22.97 -5.37 -19.19
N ALA A 579 -21.82 -4.70 -19.09
CA ALA A 579 -21.15 -4.05 -20.21
C ALA A 579 -19.79 -4.70 -20.48
N ALA A 580 -19.48 -4.99 -21.75
CA ALA A 580 -18.19 -5.53 -22.18
C ALA A 580 -18.02 -5.42 -23.69
N ASP A 581 -16.78 -5.38 -24.18
CA ASP A 581 -16.45 -5.45 -25.61
C ASP A 581 -16.54 -6.91 -26.12
N LEU A 582 -17.74 -7.35 -26.51
CA LEU A 582 -18.05 -8.77 -26.79
C LEU A 582 -17.64 -9.22 -28.20
N ASP A 583 -17.37 -8.29 -29.12
CA ASP A 583 -16.87 -8.60 -30.46
C ASP A 583 -15.45 -8.10 -30.74
N GLY A 584 -14.80 -7.50 -29.74
CA GLY A 584 -13.39 -7.14 -29.75
C GLY A 584 -13.09 -5.94 -30.65
N ASP A 585 -14.09 -5.07 -30.86
CA ASP A 585 -14.00 -3.94 -31.79
C ASP A 585 -13.61 -2.62 -31.10
N GLY A 586 -13.52 -2.64 -29.77
CA GLY A 586 -13.05 -1.52 -28.95
C GLY A 586 -14.14 -0.64 -28.34
N ASP A 587 -15.42 -0.91 -28.59
CA ASP A 587 -16.50 -0.30 -27.81
C ASP A 587 -17.24 -1.31 -26.92
N LEU A 588 -17.90 -0.79 -25.88
CA LEU A 588 -18.60 -1.63 -24.92
C LEU A 588 -20.02 -1.91 -25.43
N ASP A 589 -20.31 -3.19 -25.64
CA ASP A 589 -21.67 -3.70 -25.82
C ASP A 589 -22.39 -3.84 -24.48
N LEU A 590 -23.71 -4.09 -24.53
CA LEU A 590 -24.48 -4.52 -23.37
C LEU A 590 -24.97 -5.96 -23.51
N VAL A 591 -24.90 -6.73 -22.43
CA VAL A 591 -25.55 -8.04 -22.31
C VAL A 591 -26.74 -7.92 -21.38
N ALA A 592 -27.92 -8.30 -21.86
CA ALA A 592 -29.15 -8.26 -21.07
C ALA A 592 -29.74 -9.66 -20.89
N HIS A 593 -30.12 -9.98 -19.66
CA HIS A 593 -30.64 -11.28 -19.26
C HIS A 593 -31.95 -11.16 -18.48
N GLY A 594 -32.92 -12.03 -18.76
CA GLY A 594 -34.19 -12.09 -18.04
C GLY A 594 -35.17 -13.13 -18.58
N PRO A 595 -36.48 -13.05 -18.25
CA PRO A 595 -37.49 -14.01 -18.69
C PRO A 595 -37.65 -14.11 -20.21
N SER A 596 -37.23 -13.08 -20.95
CA SER A 596 -37.26 -13.07 -22.42
C SER A 596 -36.04 -13.73 -23.08
N GLY A 597 -35.09 -14.22 -22.29
CA GLY A 597 -33.87 -14.87 -22.77
C GLY A 597 -32.60 -14.03 -22.57
N LEU A 598 -31.59 -14.30 -23.39
CA LEU A 598 -30.29 -13.59 -23.40
C LEU A 598 -30.18 -12.76 -24.68
N PHE A 599 -29.75 -11.53 -24.53
CA PHE A 599 -29.56 -10.59 -25.63
C PHE A 599 -28.17 -9.96 -25.53
N ARG A 600 -27.51 -9.80 -26.67
CA ARG A 600 -26.45 -8.81 -26.86
C ARG A 600 -27.10 -7.57 -27.47
N LEU A 601 -26.75 -6.40 -26.97
CA LEU A 601 -27.07 -5.14 -27.59
C LEU A 601 -25.76 -4.62 -28.17
N ALA A 602 -25.58 -4.83 -29.47
CA ALA A 602 -24.38 -4.43 -30.18
C ALA A 602 -24.28 -2.91 -30.21
N ASN A 603 -23.15 -2.37 -29.77
CA ASN A 603 -22.85 -0.96 -29.85
C ASN A 603 -22.40 -0.63 -31.29
N GLU A 604 -23.17 0.19 -31.99
CA GLU A 604 -22.82 0.59 -33.35
C GLU A 604 -22.25 2.03 -33.37
N GLY A 605 -20.93 2.10 -33.25
CA GLY A 605 -20.15 3.27 -33.61
C GLY A 605 -19.46 4.00 -32.47
N GLY A 606 -19.43 3.44 -31.26
CA GLY A 606 -18.62 3.96 -30.16
C GLY A 606 -17.13 3.89 -30.48
N ASN A 607 -16.70 2.82 -31.16
CA ASN A 607 -15.31 2.59 -31.60
C ASN A 607 -14.82 3.55 -32.70
N ARG A 608 -15.63 4.53 -33.10
CA ARG A 608 -15.13 5.69 -33.88
C ARG A 608 -14.22 6.59 -33.05
N ASN A 609 -14.38 6.55 -31.73
CA ASN A 609 -13.47 7.14 -30.77
C ASN A 609 -12.45 6.09 -30.30
N HIS A 610 -11.27 6.57 -29.91
CA HIS A 610 -10.17 5.75 -29.42
C HIS A 610 -10.44 5.19 -28.03
N TRP A 611 -9.71 4.14 -27.64
CA TRP A 611 -9.90 3.47 -26.37
C TRP A 611 -8.61 2.88 -25.79
N LEU A 612 -8.66 2.48 -24.52
CA LEU A 612 -7.66 1.67 -23.83
C LEU A 612 -8.33 0.60 -22.98
N LYS A 613 -7.75 -0.59 -22.96
CA LYS A 613 -8.13 -1.67 -22.04
C LYS A 613 -6.94 -2.08 -21.19
N VAL A 614 -7.06 -1.99 -19.87
CA VAL A 614 -5.97 -2.21 -18.92
C VAL A 614 -6.27 -3.47 -18.11
N ARG A 615 -5.38 -4.46 -18.17
CA ARG A 615 -5.41 -5.67 -17.33
C ARG A 615 -4.31 -5.57 -16.28
N LEU A 616 -4.67 -5.72 -15.01
CA LEU A 616 -3.71 -5.77 -13.92
C LEU A 616 -3.25 -7.20 -13.70
N ARG A 617 -1.98 -7.36 -13.32
CA ARG A 617 -1.38 -8.65 -12.97
C ARG A 617 -0.55 -8.56 -11.70
N GLY A 618 -1.14 -8.98 -10.58
CA GLY A 618 -0.44 -9.27 -9.35
C GLY A 618 0.57 -10.41 -9.54
N LEU A 619 1.64 -10.41 -8.75
CA LEU A 619 2.65 -11.45 -8.84
C LEU A 619 2.17 -12.72 -8.12
N THR A 620 2.07 -13.82 -8.87
CA THR A 620 1.62 -15.13 -8.38
C THR A 620 2.60 -15.81 -7.39
N LYS A 621 2.27 -17.04 -6.98
CA LYS A 621 2.98 -17.98 -6.08
C LYS A 621 4.34 -17.50 -5.55
N GLY A 622 4.32 -17.14 -4.27
CA GLY A 622 5.46 -16.66 -3.54
C GLY A 622 5.49 -15.14 -3.38
N ASN A 623 4.36 -14.47 -3.66
CA ASN A 623 4.24 -13.02 -3.63
C ASN A 623 2.79 -12.51 -3.56
N SER A 624 1.87 -13.27 -2.96
CA SER A 624 0.44 -12.94 -2.82
C SER A 624 0.18 -11.72 -1.92
N LYS A 625 0.81 -10.57 -2.19
CA LYS A 625 0.64 -9.29 -1.50
C LYS A 625 -0.55 -8.48 -2.02
N ASN A 626 -0.95 -8.76 -3.26
CA ASN A 626 -2.15 -8.24 -3.91
C ASN A 626 -2.86 -9.44 -4.54
N ASN A 627 -4.17 -9.36 -4.74
CA ASN A 627 -4.89 -10.34 -5.54
C ASN A 627 -4.42 -10.28 -7.01
N VAL A 628 -4.38 -11.43 -7.70
CA VAL A 628 -3.71 -11.58 -9.00
C VAL A 628 -4.32 -10.70 -10.10
N LEU A 629 -5.62 -10.42 -10.03
CA LEU A 629 -6.31 -9.58 -11.01
C LEU A 629 -6.38 -8.09 -10.61
N GLY A 630 -5.83 -7.72 -9.45
CA GLY A 630 -5.79 -6.35 -8.96
C GLY A 630 -7.15 -5.75 -8.62
N PHE A 631 -8.17 -6.56 -8.30
CA PHE A 631 -9.47 -6.08 -7.82
C PHE A 631 -9.27 -5.11 -6.65
N GLY A 632 -9.93 -3.96 -6.73
CA GLY A 632 -9.82 -2.84 -5.79
C GLY A 632 -8.70 -1.84 -6.08
N ALA A 633 -7.81 -2.11 -7.05
CA ALA A 633 -6.80 -1.13 -7.43
C ALA A 633 -7.42 0.07 -8.17
N ALA A 634 -6.91 1.27 -7.90
CA ALA A 634 -7.29 2.47 -8.63
C ALA A 634 -6.51 2.57 -9.95
N VAL A 635 -7.21 2.81 -11.06
CA VAL A 635 -6.64 2.96 -12.40
C VAL A 635 -7.06 4.30 -13.00
N GLU A 636 -6.10 5.11 -13.45
CA GLU A 636 -6.37 6.46 -13.94
C GLU A 636 -5.66 6.76 -15.25
N VAL A 637 -6.34 7.51 -16.13
CA VAL A 637 -5.81 7.92 -17.43
C VAL A 637 -5.89 9.44 -17.58
N ARG A 638 -4.84 10.05 -18.14
CA ARG A 638 -4.82 11.49 -18.48
C ARG A 638 -4.42 11.75 -19.93
N ALA A 639 -5.03 12.77 -20.54
CA ALA A 639 -4.62 13.32 -21.84
C ALA A 639 -4.88 14.83 -21.91
N GLY A 640 -3.84 15.64 -21.73
CA GLY A 640 -3.98 17.08 -21.47
C GLY A 640 -4.88 17.31 -20.24
N ALA A 641 -5.87 18.20 -20.36
CA ALA A 641 -6.78 18.49 -19.24
C ALA A 641 -7.85 17.40 -19.02
N ALA A 642 -7.85 16.33 -19.82
CA ALA A 642 -8.76 15.21 -19.68
C ALA A 642 -8.24 14.20 -18.65
N TYR A 643 -9.14 13.68 -17.82
CA TYR A 643 -8.86 12.77 -16.72
C TYR A 643 -10.02 11.78 -16.59
N GLN A 644 -9.68 10.52 -16.30
CA GLN A 644 -10.63 9.47 -15.96
C GLN A 644 -10.05 8.65 -14.81
N PHE A 645 -10.90 8.26 -13.88
CA PHE A 645 -10.63 7.30 -12.82
C PHE A 645 -11.58 6.11 -12.93
N ARG A 646 -11.05 4.91 -12.69
CA ARG A 646 -11.82 3.68 -12.57
C ARG A 646 -11.21 2.82 -11.47
N GLU A 647 -12.07 2.08 -10.78
CA GLU A 647 -11.65 1.02 -9.88
C GLU A 647 -11.64 -0.32 -10.63
N ALA A 648 -10.60 -1.12 -10.43
CA ALA A 648 -10.54 -2.47 -10.98
C ALA A 648 -11.54 -3.38 -10.26
N SER A 649 -12.60 -3.78 -10.95
CA SER A 649 -13.67 -4.67 -10.44
C SER A 649 -13.94 -5.86 -11.37
N SER A 650 -13.08 -6.06 -12.38
CA SER A 650 -13.10 -7.19 -13.31
C SER A 650 -11.69 -7.49 -13.79
N ASP A 651 -11.52 -8.48 -14.67
CA ASP A 651 -10.22 -8.87 -15.25
C ASP A 651 -9.59 -7.79 -16.16
N SER A 652 -10.33 -6.71 -16.45
CA SER A 652 -9.82 -5.55 -17.19
C SER A 652 -10.62 -4.28 -16.94
N VAL A 653 -10.03 -3.12 -17.25
CA VAL A 653 -10.63 -1.80 -17.08
C VAL A 653 -10.62 -1.06 -18.42
N HIS A 654 -11.76 -0.50 -18.83
CA HIS A 654 -11.93 0.19 -20.10
C HIS A 654 -11.95 1.72 -19.94
N PHE A 655 -11.29 2.42 -20.87
CA PHE A 655 -11.26 3.87 -20.97
C PHE A 655 -11.55 4.32 -22.40
N GLY A 656 -12.52 5.23 -22.58
CA GLY A 656 -12.72 5.94 -23.83
C GLY A 656 -11.79 7.15 -23.93
N LEU A 657 -11.16 7.37 -25.08
CA LEU A 657 -10.20 8.45 -25.31
C LEU A 657 -10.67 9.47 -26.34
N GLY A 658 -11.92 9.39 -26.77
CA GLY A 658 -12.50 10.32 -27.73
C GLY A 658 -11.69 10.37 -29.03
N ALA A 659 -11.47 11.59 -29.53
CA ALA A 659 -10.65 11.83 -30.72
C ALA A 659 -9.17 12.09 -30.40
N ARG A 660 -8.69 11.80 -29.17
CA ARG A 660 -7.28 12.00 -28.81
C ARG A 660 -6.41 10.97 -29.51
N ASP A 661 -5.27 11.42 -30.02
CA ASP A 661 -4.28 10.59 -30.71
C ASP A 661 -3.22 9.98 -29.76
N ARG A 662 -3.28 10.34 -28.47
CA ARG A 662 -2.47 9.75 -27.38
C ARG A 662 -3.11 9.98 -26.01
N ALA A 663 -2.67 9.17 -25.04
CA ALA A 663 -2.83 9.43 -23.61
C ALA A 663 -1.44 9.73 -23.03
N ASP A 664 -1.36 10.67 -22.09
CA ASP A 664 -0.09 11.09 -21.48
C ASP A 664 0.37 10.10 -20.40
N LEU A 665 -0.61 9.56 -19.66
CA LEU A 665 -0.39 8.83 -18.42
C LEU A 665 -1.45 7.73 -18.24
N LEU A 666 -0.99 6.55 -17.84
CA LEU A 666 -1.77 5.51 -17.15
C LEU A 666 -1.16 5.32 -15.75
N ARG A 667 -1.94 5.49 -14.70
CA ARG A 667 -1.54 5.27 -13.31
C ARG A 667 -2.32 4.10 -12.71
N VAL A 668 -1.62 3.26 -11.95
CA VAL A 668 -2.21 2.20 -11.13
C VAL A 668 -1.76 2.41 -9.69
N VAL A 669 -2.71 2.49 -8.75
CA VAL A 669 -2.43 2.37 -7.31
C VAL A 669 -2.95 1.00 -6.88
N TRP A 670 -2.03 0.09 -6.58
CA TRP A 670 -2.35 -1.27 -6.15
C TRP A 670 -3.03 -1.29 -4.76
N THR A 671 -3.71 -2.38 -4.41
CA THR A 671 -4.42 -2.51 -3.11
C THR A 671 -3.48 -2.43 -1.91
N ASN A 672 -2.21 -2.78 -2.05
CA ASN A 672 -1.17 -2.52 -1.04
C ASN A 672 -0.67 -1.06 -0.98
N GLY A 673 -1.29 -0.13 -1.73
CA GLY A 673 -0.98 1.30 -1.72
C GLY A 673 0.20 1.74 -2.58
N VAL A 674 0.78 0.82 -3.37
CA VAL A 674 1.91 1.14 -4.23
C VAL A 674 1.43 1.80 -5.54
N PRO A 675 1.80 3.05 -5.84
CA PRO A 675 1.55 3.65 -7.15
C PRO A 675 2.58 3.15 -8.18
N GLN A 676 2.13 3.03 -9.43
CA GLN A 676 2.92 2.66 -10.60
C GLN A 676 2.36 3.39 -11.83
N ASN A 677 3.20 4.18 -12.51
CA ASN A 677 2.77 4.92 -13.70
C ASN A 677 3.48 4.48 -14.97
N ARG A 678 2.70 4.46 -16.06
CA ARG A 678 3.15 4.28 -17.44
C ARG A 678 2.93 5.57 -18.23
N LEU A 679 4.01 6.11 -18.80
CA LEU A 679 3.97 7.31 -19.64
C LEU A 679 3.74 6.96 -21.11
N ASP A 680 3.03 7.84 -21.82
CA ASP A 680 2.73 7.74 -23.25
C ASP A 680 2.25 6.33 -23.69
N PRO A 681 1.23 5.75 -23.03
CA PRO A 681 0.66 4.48 -23.46
C PRO A 681 0.12 4.59 -24.90
N ARG A 682 0.41 3.59 -25.74
CA ARG A 682 -0.19 3.55 -27.09
C ARG A 682 -1.69 3.30 -26.98
N LEU A 683 -2.44 3.83 -27.94
CA LEU A 683 -3.91 3.74 -28.00
C LEU A 683 -4.40 2.46 -28.69
N ASP A 684 -5.71 2.22 -28.58
CA ASP A 684 -6.47 1.17 -29.25
C ASP A 684 -5.87 -0.23 -29.03
N GLN A 685 -5.49 -0.48 -27.77
CA GLN A 685 -4.80 -1.70 -27.39
C GLN A 685 -5.08 -2.12 -25.95
N TRP A 686 -4.64 -3.35 -25.68
CA TRP A 686 -4.51 -3.89 -24.35
C TRP A 686 -3.18 -3.50 -23.71
N ILE A 687 -3.21 -3.14 -22.44
CA ILE A 687 -2.03 -2.92 -21.60
C ILE A 687 -2.10 -3.90 -20.44
N VAL A 688 -1.04 -4.69 -20.25
CA VAL A 688 -0.87 -5.50 -19.04
C VAL A 688 0.09 -4.75 -18.12
N GLU A 689 -0.41 -4.35 -16.95
CA GLU A 689 0.38 -3.69 -15.92
C GLU A 689 0.69 -4.70 -14.80
N GLU A 690 1.96 -5.10 -14.68
CA GLU A 690 2.41 -6.11 -13.72
C GLU A 690 2.95 -5.46 -12.45
N GLN A 691 2.56 -5.97 -11.28
CA GLN A 691 2.96 -5.45 -9.97
C GLN A 691 4.49 -5.46 -9.81
N LEU A 692 5.05 -4.36 -9.32
CA LEU A 692 6.44 -4.29 -8.85
C LEU A 692 6.53 -4.42 -7.32
N LEU A 693 7.51 -5.20 -6.84
CA LEU A 693 7.76 -5.40 -5.41
C LEU A 693 8.56 -4.25 -4.78
N LYS A 694 8.18 -3.85 -3.56
CA LYS A 694 8.87 -2.85 -2.71
C LYS A 694 9.06 -3.45 -1.30
N GLY A 695 10.27 -3.40 -0.70
CA GLY A 695 10.55 -3.77 0.72
C GLY A 695 11.86 -4.56 1.02
N SER A 696 12.62 -4.12 2.05
CA SER A 696 13.62 -4.77 2.96
C SER A 696 14.59 -3.74 3.63
N CYS A 697 15.29 -4.12 4.69
CA CYS A 697 16.10 -3.30 5.62
C CYS A 697 17.27 -2.44 5.04
N PRO A 698 17.86 -1.49 5.83
CA PRO A 698 19.01 -0.65 5.41
C PRO A 698 20.29 -1.43 5.10
N PHE A 699 21.17 -0.84 4.29
CA PHE A 699 22.38 -1.47 3.75
C PHE A 699 23.68 -0.95 4.35
N LEU A 700 24.65 -1.84 4.48
CA LEU A 700 26.02 -1.55 4.91
C LEU A 700 27.00 -1.71 3.75
N TYR A 701 27.89 -0.74 3.60
CA TYR A 701 29.02 -0.76 2.66
C TYR A 701 30.35 -0.43 3.35
N VAL A 702 31.46 -0.82 2.71
CA VAL A 702 32.82 -0.51 3.16
C VAL A 702 33.73 -0.14 1.99
N LEU A 703 34.61 0.84 2.17
CA LEU A 703 35.69 1.14 1.23
C LEU A 703 36.80 0.09 1.37
N ALA A 704 37.11 -0.60 0.27
CA ALA A 704 38.19 -1.57 0.19
C ALA A 704 38.84 -1.58 -1.19
N ASP A 705 40.16 -1.44 -1.22
CA ASP A 705 40.99 -1.36 -2.44
C ASP A 705 40.57 -0.21 -3.38
N GLY A 706 40.15 0.91 -2.82
CA GLY A 706 39.71 2.09 -3.57
C GLY A 706 38.28 2.03 -4.11
N GLU A 707 37.52 0.97 -3.79
CA GLU A 707 36.12 0.78 -4.21
C GLU A 707 35.19 0.60 -3.01
N ILE A 708 33.99 1.18 -3.06
CA ILE A 708 32.98 0.96 -2.02
C ILE A 708 32.17 -0.29 -2.37
N ARG A 709 32.21 -1.29 -1.50
CA ARG A 709 31.62 -2.61 -1.71
C ARG A 709 30.47 -2.85 -0.74
N PHE A 710 29.40 -3.47 -1.24
CA PHE A 710 28.28 -3.93 -0.42
C PHE A 710 28.74 -5.01 0.55
N VAL A 711 28.36 -4.88 1.82
CA VAL A 711 28.66 -5.84 2.89
C VAL A 711 27.43 -6.72 3.13
N THR A 712 26.34 -6.13 3.64
CA THR A 712 25.10 -6.83 4.00
C THR A 712 23.99 -5.82 4.36
N ASP A 713 22.82 -6.30 4.80
CA ASP A 713 21.74 -5.52 5.41
C ASP A 713 21.80 -5.52 6.96
N LEU A 714 21.18 -4.53 7.61
CA LEU A 714 21.18 -4.32 9.07
C LEU A 714 19.76 -4.35 9.67
N LEU A 715 19.66 -4.34 11.00
CA LEU A 715 18.47 -4.11 11.84
C LEU A 715 17.35 -5.18 11.83
N TRP A 716 17.57 -6.32 11.17
CA TRP A 716 16.61 -7.43 11.06
C TRP A 716 15.99 -7.97 12.36
N ASN A 717 16.65 -7.78 13.50
CA ASN A 717 16.16 -8.24 14.80
C ASN A 717 15.21 -7.24 15.46
N ALA A 718 15.01 -6.06 14.87
CA ALA A 718 14.31 -4.94 15.48
C ALA A 718 13.22 -4.29 14.61
N PRO A 719 12.36 -5.09 13.94
CA PRO A 719 11.31 -4.53 13.13
C PRO A 719 10.32 -3.75 13.99
N ALA A 720 10.09 -2.49 13.62
CA ALA A 720 9.19 -1.57 14.26
C ALA A 720 7.78 -1.73 13.68
N GLY A 721 6.87 -2.34 14.45
CA GLY A 721 5.46 -2.41 14.09
C GLY A 721 5.07 -3.53 13.13
N LEU A 722 5.97 -4.49 12.88
CA LEU A 722 5.67 -5.67 12.05
C LEU A 722 4.65 -6.60 12.73
N PRO A 723 3.48 -6.87 12.13
CA PRO A 723 2.51 -7.82 12.67
C PRO A 723 3.00 -9.26 12.54
N LEU A 724 2.71 -10.07 13.55
CA LEU A 724 2.87 -11.53 13.52
C LEU A 724 1.52 -12.26 13.45
N ALA A 725 0.45 -11.60 13.87
CA ALA A 725 -0.94 -12.04 13.85
C ALA A 725 -1.83 -10.81 14.14
N PRO A 726 -3.17 -10.88 13.96
CA PRO A 726 -4.05 -9.75 14.28
C PRO A 726 -3.82 -9.21 15.70
N GLY A 727 -3.39 -7.96 15.80
CA GLY A 727 -3.09 -7.27 17.06
C GLY A 727 -1.81 -7.71 17.80
N VAL A 728 -1.02 -8.62 17.24
CA VAL A 728 0.25 -9.13 17.80
C VAL A 728 1.42 -8.63 16.96
N TRP A 729 2.39 -7.99 17.59
CA TRP A 729 3.54 -7.38 16.92
C TRP A 729 4.84 -8.13 17.24
N ALA A 730 5.78 -8.13 16.29
CA ALA A 730 7.09 -8.73 16.47
C ALA A 730 7.86 -8.05 17.62
N PRO A 731 8.58 -8.82 18.46
CA PRO A 731 9.49 -8.23 19.43
C PRO A 731 10.70 -7.61 18.70
N ALA A 732 11.31 -6.61 19.32
CA ALA A 732 12.51 -5.97 18.80
C ALA A 732 13.72 -6.20 19.73
N ASP A 733 14.83 -6.64 19.17
CA ASP A 733 16.16 -6.61 19.78
C ASP A 733 17.03 -5.63 18.98
N PRO A 734 17.16 -4.37 19.45
CA PRO A 734 17.79 -3.32 18.67
C PRO A 734 19.29 -3.48 18.47
N SER A 735 19.93 -4.36 19.24
CA SER A 735 21.37 -4.58 19.19
C SER A 735 21.73 -5.55 18.07
N GLU A 736 22.68 -5.18 17.23
CA GLU A 736 23.20 -6.06 16.18
C GLU A 736 24.73 -5.94 16.07
N LEU A 737 25.41 -7.08 16.01
CA LEU A 737 26.83 -7.16 15.66
C LEU A 737 26.99 -7.88 14.32
N VAL A 738 27.46 -7.17 13.29
CA VAL A 738 27.64 -7.70 11.93
C VAL A 738 29.12 -7.77 11.56
N VAL A 739 29.52 -8.85 10.86
CA VAL A 739 30.88 -8.99 10.33
C VAL A 739 31.04 -8.09 9.09
N VAL A 740 32.01 -7.17 9.12
CA VAL A 740 32.39 -6.37 7.95
C VAL A 740 33.44 -7.10 7.10
N GLY A 741 34.40 -7.76 7.76
CA GLY A 741 35.44 -8.58 7.11
C GLY A 741 36.87 -8.11 7.37
N GLU A 742 37.83 -8.73 6.66
CA GLU A 742 39.25 -8.38 6.71
C GLU A 742 39.54 -7.21 5.75
N VAL A 743 39.38 -5.98 6.22
CA VAL A 743 39.58 -4.76 5.41
C VAL A 743 40.77 -3.95 5.94
N ALA A 744 41.73 -3.63 5.07
CA ALA A 744 42.86 -2.76 5.41
C ALA A 744 42.41 -1.28 5.46
N PRO A 745 42.91 -0.48 6.41
CA PRO A 745 42.59 0.95 6.44
C PRO A 745 43.26 1.69 5.28
N GLU A 746 42.51 2.55 4.61
CA GLU A 746 42.99 3.42 3.54
C GLU A 746 43.24 4.82 4.09
N GLY A 747 44.44 5.37 3.83
CA GLY A 747 44.82 6.67 4.40
C GLY A 747 44.84 6.71 5.94
N GLY A 748 44.93 5.54 6.60
CA GLY A 748 44.91 5.43 8.06
C GLY A 748 43.51 5.37 8.68
N ARG A 749 42.46 5.19 7.88
CA ARG A 749 41.06 5.14 8.31
C ARG A 749 40.31 3.98 7.67
N TRP A 750 39.25 3.54 8.33
CA TRP A 750 38.20 2.72 7.71
C TRP A 750 37.00 3.62 7.39
N ASP A 751 36.46 3.51 6.18
CA ASP A 751 35.31 4.28 5.69
C ASP A 751 34.15 3.30 5.42
N LEU A 752 33.06 3.45 6.16
CA LEU A 752 31.85 2.63 6.09
C LEU A 752 30.65 3.52 5.76
N ARG A 753 29.63 2.93 5.11
CA ARG A 753 28.38 3.62 4.76
C ARG A 753 27.20 2.82 5.25
N ILE A 754 26.25 3.48 5.89
CA ILE A 754 24.92 2.93 6.13
C ILE A 754 23.94 3.72 5.28
N THR A 755 23.13 3.05 4.47
CA THR A 755 22.13 3.71 3.61
C THR A 755 20.75 3.14 3.89
N GLU A 756 19.74 4.01 3.93
CA GLU A 756 18.36 3.60 3.79
C GLU A 756 18.00 3.77 2.31
N GLU A 757 17.67 2.69 1.62
CA GLU A 757 17.43 2.71 0.16
C GLU A 757 16.09 2.07 -0.21
N LEU A 758 15.26 1.72 0.76
CA LEU A 758 13.98 1.06 0.54
C LEU A 758 12.84 1.92 1.09
N TRP A 759 11.59 1.50 0.89
CA TRP A 759 10.42 2.28 1.34
C TRP A 759 10.20 2.11 2.84
N GLU A 760 11.23 2.51 3.60
CA GLU A 760 11.44 2.22 5.01
C GLU A 760 12.10 3.41 5.72
N ALA A 761 11.96 3.46 7.04
CA ALA A 761 12.66 4.40 7.90
C ALA A 761 13.52 3.61 8.87
N ALA A 762 14.81 3.94 8.92
CA ALA A 762 15.75 3.36 9.86
C ALA A 762 16.02 4.33 11.01
N PHE A 763 16.05 3.79 12.23
CA PHE A 763 16.34 4.51 13.47
C PHE A 763 17.64 3.97 14.04
N LEU A 764 18.73 4.75 14.01
CA LEU A 764 20.03 4.34 14.54
C LEU A 764 20.41 5.16 15.78
N ASP A 765 20.50 4.51 16.93
CA ASP A 765 20.75 5.10 18.25
C ASP A 765 22.22 4.97 18.69
N ALA A 766 22.96 3.99 18.15
CA ALA A 766 24.40 3.90 18.37
C ALA A 766 25.09 3.10 17.26
N VAL A 767 26.34 3.46 16.94
CA VAL A 767 27.19 2.68 16.03
C VAL A 767 28.63 2.65 16.53
N ARG A 768 29.25 1.45 16.56
CA ARG A 768 30.67 1.28 16.89
C ARG A 768 31.35 0.26 16.00
N LEU A 769 32.62 0.51 15.67
CA LEU A 769 33.46 -0.46 14.95
C LEU A 769 34.29 -1.27 15.95
N TRP A 770 34.08 -2.58 15.99
CA TRP A 770 34.89 -3.52 16.76
C TRP A 770 36.05 -4.00 15.88
N VAL A 771 37.26 -3.79 16.38
CA VAL A 771 38.49 -4.25 15.75
C VAL A 771 38.95 -5.51 16.46
N VAL A 772 38.87 -6.66 15.79
CA VAL A 772 39.11 -7.96 16.41
C VAL A 772 40.34 -8.62 15.81
N ASP A 773 41.38 -8.76 16.62
CA ASP A 773 42.58 -9.52 16.26
C ASP A 773 42.40 -10.97 16.69
N HIS A 774 42.68 -11.94 15.81
CA HIS A 774 42.59 -13.36 16.12
C HIS A 774 43.70 -14.15 15.42
N PRO A 775 44.10 -15.34 15.91
CA PRO A 775 45.04 -16.20 15.19
C PRO A 775 44.57 -16.49 13.77
N ALA A 776 45.51 -16.58 12.82
CA ALA A 776 45.19 -16.73 11.40
C ALA A 776 44.47 -18.04 11.03
N ASP A 777 44.51 -19.04 11.93
CA ASP A 777 43.85 -20.34 11.82
C ASP A 777 42.55 -20.44 12.64
N VAL A 778 42.10 -19.33 13.24
CA VAL A 778 40.81 -19.21 13.94
C VAL A 778 39.83 -18.46 13.05
N THR A 779 38.66 -19.05 12.83
CA THR A 779 37.54 -18.38 12.15
C THR A 779 36.70 -17.65 13.20
N VAL A 780 36.35 -16.39 12.93
CA VAL A 780 35.50 -15.57 13.79
C VAL A 780 34.15 -15.28 13.12
N ALA A 781 33.10 -15.17 13.91
CA ALA A 781 31.74 -14.84 13.48
C ALA A 781 31.03 -14.06 14.58
N SER A 782 29.89 -13.46 14.24
CA SER A 782 29.00 -12.86 15.23
C SER A 782 28.07 -13.93 15.84
N ASN A 783 27.52 -13.67 17.02
CA ASN A 783 26.41 -14.45 17.57
C ASN A 783 25.04 -14.07 16.97
N LEU A 784 24.98 -13.08 16.08
CA LEU A 784 23.78 -12.62 15.41
C LEU A 784 22.97 -13.78 14.79
N LYS A 785 21.70 -13.85 15.21
CA LYS A 785 20.67 -14.73 14.64
C LYS A 785 19.30 -14.21 15.01
N VAL A 786 18.33 -14.46 14.14
CA VAL A 786 16.93 -14.08 14.37
C VAL A 786 16.18 -15.21 15.06
N GLY A 787 15.36 -14.86 16.07
CA GLY A 787 14.41 -15.77 16.72
C GLY A 787 15.01 -16.82 17.66
N ALA A 788 16.32 -16.77 17.94
CA ALA A 788 16.98 -17.60 18.96
C ALA A 788 18.17 -16.90 19.65
N GLY A 789 18.36 -15.60 19.41
CA GLY A 789 19.39 -14.79 20.10
C GLY A 789 18.96 -14.43 21.53
N GLU A 790 19.94 -14.15 22.39
CA GLU A 790 19.72 -13.51 23.69
C GLU A 790 19.81 -11.99 23.50
N PRO A 791 18.74 -11.21 23.73
CA PRO A 791 18.75 -9.77 23.48
C PRO A 791 19.84 -9.02 24.26
N GLY A 792 20.54 -8.11 23.58
CA GLY A 792 21.57 -7.25 24.17
C GLY A 792 22.89 -7.94 24.56
N ASP A 793 23.18 -9.13 24.02
CA ASP A 793 24.36 -9.93 24.33
C ASP A 793 25.32 -10.10 23.12
N ASP A 794 25.71 -8.99 22.49
CA ASP A 794 26.60 -9.03 21.33
C ASP A 794 28.01 -9.53 21.67
N ARG A 795 28.46 -10.57 20.96
CA ARG A 795 29.76 -11.21 21.19
C ARG A 795 30.36 -11.79 19.91
N VAL A 796 31.69 -11.79 19.88
CA VAL A 796 32.45 -12.51 18.84
C VAL A 796 32.55 -13.96 19.25
N LEU A 797 32.11 -14.86 18.36
CA LEU A 797 32.29 -16.30 18.47
C LEU A 797 33.43 -16.75 17.55
N ALA A 798 34.11 -17.83 17.94
CA ALA A 798 35.26 -18.33 17.21
C ALA A 798 35.40 -19.85 17.22
N ALA A 799 36.02 -20.41 16.19
CA ALA A 799 36.29 -21.84 16.09
C ALA A 799 37.64 -22.12 15.41
N ARG A 800 38.31 -23.18 15.86
CA ARG A 800 39.47 -23.81 15.21
C ARG A 800 39.05 -25.05 14.45
N ASP A 801 39.95 -25.56 13.61
CA ASP A 801 39.81 -26.86 12.97
C ASP A 801 38.44 -27.04 12.30
N LEU A 802 38.01 -26.01 11.58
CA LEU A 802 36.71 -25.99 10.92
C LEU A 802 36.73 -26.98 9.75
N GLU A 803 35.85 -27.99 9.81
CA GLU A 803 35.73 -29.02 8.79
C GLU A 803 34.45 -28.78 7.96
N PRO A 804 34.53 -28.86 6.61
CA PRO A 804 33.33 -28.91 5.80
C PRO A 804 32.58 -30.22 6.06
N VAL A 805 31.26 -30.22 5.86
CA VAL A 805 30.49 -31.47 5.94
C VAL A 805 30.96 -32.48 4.89
N ALA A 806 30.96 -33.76 5.26
CA ALA A 806 31.40 -34.84 4.38
C ALA A 806 30.40 -35.09 3.24
N ALA A 807 29.12 -34.86 3.50
CA ALA A 807 28.04 -34.92 2.50
C ALA A 807 26.83 -34.07 2.93
N ALA A 808 26.08 -33.56 1.96
CA ALA A 808 24.85 -32.80 2.18
C ALA A 808 23.79 -33.11 1.13
N TRP A 809 22.53 -33.05 1.54
CA TRP A 809 21.36 -33.30 0.70
C TRP A 809 20.26 -32.27 0.98
N ASP A 810 19.68 -31.74 -0.08
CA ASP A 810 18.50 -30.90 0.02
C ASP A 810 17.22 -31.72 0.33
N ALA A 811 16.07 -31.05 0.39
CA ALA A 811 14.80 -31.70 0.72
C ALA A 811 14.34 -32.74 -0.31
N ALA A 812 14.83 -32.65 -1.56
CA ALA A 812 14.56 -33.63 -2.61
C ALA A 812 15.54 -34.82 -2.57
N GLY A 813 16.50 -34.81 -1.62
CA GLY A 813 17.54 -35.83 -1.50
C GLY A 813 18.64 -35.71 -2.55
N ARG A 814 18.74 -34.57 -3.26
CA ARG A 814 19.82 -34.33 -4.23
C ARG A 814 21.10 -34.02 -3.48
N ASP A 815 22.22 -34.58 -3.95
CA ASP A 815 23.53 -34.29 -3.38
C ASP A 815 23.93 -32.83 -3.71
N VAL A 816 24.11 -32.03 -2.66
CA VAL A 816 24.51 -30.61 -2.72
C VAL A 816 25.84 -30.37 -2.02
N THR A 817 26.62 -31.43 -1.77
CA THR A 817 27.88 -31.39 -1.01
C THR A 817 28.91 -30.44 -1.60
N ALA A 818 28.97 -30.34 -2.94
CA ALA A 818 29.89 -29.44 -3.61
C ALA A 818 29.49 -27.97 -3.45
N ILE A 819 28.18 -27.70 -3.34
CA ILE A 819 27.63 -26.36 -3.18
C ILE A 819 27.94 -25.85 -1.78
N VAL A 820 27.54 -26.60 -0.74
CA VAL A 820 27.69 -26.15 0.67
C VAL A 820 29.10 -26.28 1.26
N ARG A 821 30.13 -26.47 0.42
CA ARG A 821 31.51 -26.70 0.86
C ARG A 821 32.25 -25.41 1.15
N ASP A 822 32.11 -24.45 0.25
CA ASP A 822 32.89 -23.21 0.21
C ASP A 822 31.93 -22.02 0.35
N ARG A 823 32.44 -20.85 0.74
CA ARG A 823 31.64 -19.61 0.79
C ARG A 823 31.87 -18.84 -0.51
N ASP A 824 31.10 -19.14 -1.55
CA ASP A 824 31.29 -18.62 -2.91
C ASP A 824 30.02 -18.01 -3.54
N GLU A 825 28.96 -17.86 -2.73
CA GLU A 825 27.63 -17.37 -3.11
C GLU A 825 26.91 -18.23 -4.14
N VAL A 826 27.17 -19.53 -4.10
CA VAL A 826 26.38 -20.54 -4.80
C VAL A 826 25.53 -21.26 -3.76
N TYR A 827 24.22 -21.05 -3.79
CA TYR A 827 23.35 -21.50 -2.71
C TYR A 827 22.64 -22.81 -3.02
N ALA A 828 22.57 -23.68 -2.02
CA ALA A 828 21.70 -24.83 -1.98
C ALA A 828 20.42 -24.53 -1.20
N ASP A 829 19.28 -24.85 -1.80
CA ASP A 829 17.95 -24.78 -1.20
C ASP A 829 17.17 -26.07 -1.48
N GLY A 830 16.05 -26.25 -0.79
CA GLY A 830 15.18 -27.42 -0.97
C GLY A 830 13.71 -27.15 -0.67
N TRP A 831 13.33 -25.92 -0.36
CA TRP A 831 11.96 -25.57 -0.06
C TRP A 831 11.10 -25.55 -1.33
N ARG A 832 9.80 -25.79 -1.15
CA ARG A 832 8.78 -25.55 -2.17
C ARG A 832 8.04 -24.26 -1.82
N LYS A 833 7.87 -23.37 -2.79
CA LYS A 833 7.14 -22.11 -2.58
C LYS A 833 5.71 -22.39 -2.08
N SER A 834 5.29 -21.74 -1.01
CA SER A 834 3.87 -21.53 -0.71
C SER A 834 3.32 -20.37 -1.57
N PRO A 835 2.03 -20.00 -1.46
CA PRO A 835 1.51 -18.76 -2.02
C PRO A 835 2.23 -17.51 -1.46
N TYR A 836 2.68 -17.55 -0.20
CA TYR A 836 3.31 -16.42 0.48
C TYR A 836 4.83 -16.47 0.40
N GLN A 837 5.43 -15.31 0.18
CA GLN A 837 6.86 -15.14 0.16
C GLN A 837 7.50 -15.55 1.48
N GLY A 838 8.67 -16.20 1.43
CA GLY A 838 9.42 -16.56 2.63
C GLY A 838 8.88 -17.75 3.41
N VAL A 839 7.67 -18.24 3.09
CA VAL A 839 7.03 -19.39 3.74
C VAL A 839 6.98 -20.58 2.79
N ALA A 840 7.50 -21.72 3.23
CA ALA A 840 7.49 -22.97 2.46
C ALA A 840 6.10 -23.61 2.50
N ALA A 841 5.71 -24.27 1.41
CA ALA A 841 4.42 -24.98 1.32
C ALA A 841 4.28 -26.12 2.33
N GLU A 842 5.39 -26.68 2.75
CA GLU A 842 5.48 -27.69 3.81
C GLU A 842 6.85 -27.57 4.50
N PRO A 843 6.96 -27.96 5.79
CA PRO A 843 8.25 -28.03 6.45
C PRO A 843 9.21 -28.93 5.67
N TRP A 844 10.40 -28.42 5.37
CA TRP A 844 11.40 -29.11 4.56
C TRP A 844 12.65 -29.37 5.41
N ALA A 845 13.45 -30.35 5.00
CA ALA A 845 14.65 -30.76 5.71
C ALA A 845 15.90 -30.64 4.84
N PHE A 846 16.89 -29.90 5.31
CA PHE A 846 18.24 -29.89 4.74
C PHE A 846 19.14 -30.81 5.58
N THR A 847 19.64 -31.91 5.00
CA THR A 847 20.37 -32.94 5.73
C THR A 847 21.86 -32.87 5.44
N PHE A 848 22.72 -33.09 6.45
CA PHE A 848 24.17 -33.18 6.25
C PHE A 848 24.82 -34.21 7.18
N ASP A 849 25.92 -34.80 6.73
CA ASP A 849 26.75 -35.77 7.46
C ASP A 849 28.10 -35.12 7.79
N LEU A 850 28.46 -35.13 9.08
CA LEU A 850 29.74 -34.62 9.57
C LEU A 850 30.93 -35.50 9.15
N GLY A 851 30.69 -36.72 8.67
CA GLY A 851 31.72 -37.69 8.26
C GLY A 851 32.27 -38.52 9.43
N ALA A 852 32.31 -37.95 10.62
CA ALA A 852 32.69 -38.63 11.87
C ALA A 852 31.63 -38.42 12.95
N ALA A 853 31.59 -39.31 13.94
CA ALA A 853 30.76 -39.14 15.13
C ALA A 853 31.60 -38.47 16.24
N PRO A 854 31.41 -37.16 16.52
CA PRO A 854 32.31 -36.42 17.40
C PRO A 854 32.15 -36.77 18.88
N GLY A 855 31.04 -37.41 19.28
CA GLY A 855 30.83 -37.88 20.66
C GLY A 855 30.71 -36.79 21.73
N GLY A 856 30.56 -35.53 21.31
CA GLY A 856 30.46 -34.34 22.16
C GLY A 856 29.66 -33.22 21.48
N PRO A 857 29.60 -32.03 22.07
CA PRO A 857 28.97 -30.87 21.43
C PRO A 857 29.76 -30.42 20.21
N VAL A 858 29.06 -29.82 19.24
CA VAL A 858 29.64 -29.32 18.00
C VAL A 858 29.19 -27.88 17.81
N ARG A 859 30.09 -27.04 17.30
CA ARG A 859 29.75 -25.72 16.78
C ARG A 859 29.58 -25.81 15.26
N LEU A 860 28.41 -25.41 14.77
CA LEU A 860 28.12 -25.27 13.35
C LEU A 860 28.32 -23.82 12.92
N LEU A 861 28.95 -23.61 11.76
CA LEU A 861 29.00 -22.33 11.05
C LEU A 861 28.22 -22.53 9.74
N LEU A 862 27.10 -21.83 9.63
CA LEU A 862 26.16 -21.96 8.52
C LEU A 862 26.07 -20.61 7.79
N ASP A 863 26.70 -20.49 6.63
CA ASP A 863 26.57 -19.30 5.80
C ASP A 863 25.32 -19.43 4.94
N GLY A 864 24.36 -18.52 5.12
CA GLY A 864 23.09 -18.58 4.42
C GLY A 864 22.32 -17.27 4.50
N TRP A 865 21.19 -17.24 3.83
CA TRP A 865 20.30 -16.08 3.77
C TRP A 865 18.83 -16.52 3.73
N ILE A 866 17.92 -15.57 3.98
CA ILE A 866 16.48 -15.78 4.00
C ILE A 866 15.75 -14.77 3.11
N PHE A 867 14.66 -15.20 2.46
CA PHE A 867 13.69 -14.29 1.85
C PHE A 867 12.54 -14.04 2.84
N PRO A 868 12.28 -12.80 3.32
CA PRO A 868 11.24 -12.54 4.32
C PRO A 868 9.80 -12.56 3.78
N ALA A 869 8.85 -12.77 4.69
CA ALA A 869 7.48 -12.28 4.58
C ALA A 869 7.41 -10.86 5.20
N ASP A 870 6.60 -9.96 4.63
CA ASP A 870 6.36 -8.61 5.16
C ASP A 870 5.13 -8.59 6.09
N ALA A 871 4.64 -7.40 6.44
CA ALA A 871 3.51 -7.22 7.34
C ALA A 871 2.23 -7.89 6.85
N SER A 872 1.72 -7.55 5.65
CA SER A 872 0.53 -8.19 5.09
C SER A 872 0.70 -9.70 4.93
N LEU A 873 1.86 -10.18 4.46
CA LEU A 873 2.08 -11.63 4.31
C LEU A 873 2.13 -12.36 5.66
N ASN A 874 2.69 -11.75 6.71
CA ASN A 874 2.69 -12.33 8.06
C ASN A 874 1.26 -12.43 8.61
N LEU A 875 0.41 -11.43 8.35
CA LEU A 875 -0.99 -11.46 8.71
C LEU A 875 -1.69 -12.64 8.02
N ALA A 876 -1.60 -12.72 6.69
CA ALA A 876 -2.21 -13.78 5.90
C ALA A 876 -1.76 -15.19 6.33
N VAL A 877 -0.46 -15.37 6.60
CA VAL A 877 0.09 -16.64 7.08
C VAL A 877 -0.43 -16.98 8.48
N ALA A 878 -0.61 -16.00 9.36
CA ALA A 878 -1.12 -16.22 10.71
C ALA A 878 -2.61 -16.60 10.74
N GLN A 879 -3.37 -16.23 9.70
CA GLN A 879 -4.76 -16.62 9.52
C GLN A 879 -4.90 -18.08 9.04
N ARG A 880 -3.81 -18.69 8.58
CA ARG A 880 -3.78 -20.05 8.04
C ARG A 880 -3.46 -21.12 9.08
N THR A 881 -4.01 -22.30 8.83
CA THR A 881 -3.85 -23.49 9.66
C THR A 881 -3.11 -24.61 8.93
N ASP A 882 -3.06 -24.57 7.60
CA ASP A 882 -2.37 -25.55 6.76
C ASP A 882 -0.90 -25.21 6.48
N LEU A 883 -0.51 -23.95 6.67
CA LEU A 883 0.87 -23.50 6.62
C LEU A 883 1.47 -23.49 8.03
N ALA A 884 2.62 -24.16 8.16
CA ALA A 884 3.44 -24.04 9.35
C ALA A 884 4.64 -23.15 9.03
N ALA A 885 4.59 -21.88 9.45
CA ALA A 885 5.77 -21.00 9.51
C ALA A 885 6.70 -21.47 10.65
N ALA A 886 7.18 -22.72 10.54
CA ALA A 886 8.00 -23.35 11.55
C ALA A 886 9.39 -22.70 11.55
N MET A 887 9.72 -22.08 12.68
CA MET A 887 11.09 -21.62 12.93
C MET A 887 12.08 -22.77 12.77
N PRO A 888 13.31 -22.51 12.30
CA PRO A 888 14.26 -23.57 12.06
C PRO A 888 14.61 -24.29 13.36
N ARG A 889 14.60 -25.61 13.29
CA ARG A 889 15.04 -26.51 14.35
C ARG A 889 16.12 -27.44 13.84
N LEU A 890 16.99 -27.89 14.73
CA LEU A 890 18.04 -28.84 14.42
C LEU A 890 17.66 -30.22 14.95
N GLU A 891 17.74 -31.22 14.10
CA GLU A 891 17.51 -32.61 14.46
C GLU A 891 18.76 -33.46 14.20
N VAL A 892 18.90 -34.54 14.96
CA VAL A 892 20.01 -35.49 14.87
C VAL A 892 19.48 -36.89 14.61
N GLU A 893 20.19 -37.65 13.79
CA GLU A 893 19.84 -39.04 13.56
C GLU A 893 20.39 -39.94 14.66
N THR A 894 19.52 -40.79 15.21
CA THR A 894 19.86 -41.80 16.21
C THR A 894 19.39 -43.19 15.75
N ALA A 895 19.71 -44.23 16.53
CA ALA A 895 19.16 -45.57 16.29
C ALA A 895 17.62 -45.65 16.36
N ALA A 896 16.97 -44.68 17.02
CA ALA A 896 15.52 -44.55 17.08
C ALA A 896 14.94 -43.67 15.95
N GLY A 897 15.77 -43.22 15.00
CA GLY A 897 15.42 -42.26 13.97
C GLY A 897 15.82 -40.82 14.32
N TRP A 898 15.26 -39.86 13.57
CA TRP A 898 15.49 -38.43 13.79
C TRP A 898 14.88 -37.97 15.12
N GLN A 899 15.64 -37.20 15.89
CA GLN A 899 15.24 -36.63 17.17
C GLN A 899 15.57 -35.14 17.18
N VAL A 900 14.72 -34.33 17.80
CA VAL A 900 15.00 -32.89 17.96
C VAL A 900 16.17 -32.70 18.91
N LEU A 901 17.19 -31.98 18.44
CA LEU A 901 18.38 -31.63 19.18
C LEU A 901 18.29 -30.20 19.73
N LEU A 902 17.78 -29.27 18.91
CA LEU A 902 17.47 -27.89 19.28
C LEU A 902 16.12 -27.51 18.67
N GLU A 903 15.15 -27.15 19.51
CA GLU A 903 13.80 -26.76 19.07
C GLU A 903 13.81 -25.45 18.27
N ARG A 904 14.72 -24.54 18.61
CA ARG A 904 14.92 -23.26 17.92
C ARG A 904 16.41 -23.03 17.75
N MET A 905 16.91 -23.09 16.52
CA MET A 905 18.31 -22.75 16.21
C MET A 905 18.47 -21.31 15.69
N GLY A 906 17.35 -20.65 15.35
CA GLY A 906 17.31 -19.34 14.69
C GLY A 906 17.56 -19.43 13.19
N HIS A 907 17.60 -18.29 12.50
CA HIS A 907 17.98 -18.18 11.10
C HIS A 907 18.95 -17.01 10.85
N PRO A 908 19.63 -16.98 9.69
CA PRO A 908 20.39 -15.82 9.26
C PRO A 908 19.49 -14.58 9.16
N ALA A 909 20.03 -13.41 9.51
CA ALA A 909 19.37 -12.12 9.35
C ALA A 909 19.53 -11.64 7.89
N GLY A 910 18.47 -11.71 7.10
CA GLY A 910 18.43 -11.13 5.76
C GLY A 910 19.37 -11.71 4.73
N LYS A 911 20.31 -10.89 4.24
CA LYS A 911 21.32 -11.29 3.25
C LYS A 911 22.32 -12.28 3.87
N THR A 912 23.29 -12.72 3.07
CA THR A 912 24.23 -13.77 3.49
C THR A 912 25.02 -13.39 4.73
N LYS A 913 24.79 -14.14 5.81
CA LYS A 913 25.48 -14.02 7.10
C LYS A 913 25.83 -15.42 7.63
N THR A 914 26.83 -15.48 8.51
CA THR A 914 27.23 -16.72 9.19
C THR A 914 26.36 -16.91 10.44
N LEU A 915 25.45 -17.88 10.41
CA LEU A 915 24.71 -18.34 11.58
C LEU A 915 25.58 -19.35 12.36
N VAL A 916 25.92 -19.02 13.61
CA VAL A 916 26.65 -19.93 14.51
C VAL A 916 25.68 -20.69 15.40
N VAL A 917 25.76 -22.03 15.43
CA VAL A 917 24.88 -22.88 16.26
C VAL A 917 25.72 -23.84 17.10
N ASP A 918 25.67 -23.65 18.42
CA ASP A 918 26.27 -24.57 19.39
C ASP A 918 25.26 -25.65 19.77
N THR A 919 25.62 -26.91 19.53
CA THR A 919 24.74 -28.04 19.86
C THR A 919 24.94 -28.49 21.31
N PRO A 920 23.92 -29.06 21.96
CA PRO A 920 24.16 -29.96 23.08
C PRO A 920 25.00 -31.18 22.60
N PRO A 921 25.57 -31.98 23.52
CA PRO A 921 26.33 -33.16 23.14
C PRO A 921 25.56 -34.09 22.22
N LEU A 922 26.15 -34.48 21.09
CA LEU A 922 25.50 -35.39 20.16
C LEU A 922 25.36 -36.80 20.76
N PRO A 923 24.25 -37.51 20.49
CA PRO A 923 24.11 -38.92 20.88
C PRO A 923 25.26 -39.78 20.37
N ALA A 924 25.59 -40.85 21.11
CA ALA A 924 26.71 -41.72 20.75
C ALA A 924 26.54 -42.32 19.34
N GLY A 925 27.57 -42.15 18.50
CA GLY A 925 27.57 -42.62 17.11
C GLY A 925 26.79 -41.74 16.13
N ALA A 926 26.11 -40.69 16.59
CA ALA A 926 25.42 -39.75 15.73
C ALA A 926 26.42 -38.88 14.95
N ARG A 927 26.18 -38.77 13.64
CA ARG A 927 26.97 -37.93 12.73
C ARG A 927 26.14 -37.20 11.67
N ARG A 928 24.85 -37.55 11.55
CA ARG A 928 23.93 -36.92 10.61
C ARG A 928 23.00 -35.98 11.34
N LEU A 929 22.90 -34.77 10.82
CA LEU A 929 22.00 -33.73 11.30
C LEU A 929 21.11 -33.28 10.16
N ARG A 930 19.97 -32.68 10.50
CA ARG A 930 19.14 -31.97 9.54
C ARG A 930 18.56 -30.70 10.15
N ILE A 931 18.49 -29.66 9.33
CA ILE A 931 17.76 -28.43 9.64
C ILE A 931 16.36 -28.63 9.10
N VAL A 932 15.35 -28.54 9.95
CA VAL A 932 13.95 -28.56 9.54
C VAL A 932 13.37 -27.16 9.69
N SER A 933 12.78 -26.63 8.62
CA SER A 933 12.27 -25.25 8.59
C SER A 933 10.99 -25.16 7.75
N GLY A 934 10.13 -24.20 8.08
CA GLY A 934 9.04 -23.73 7.24
C GLY A 934 9.38 -22.45 6.46
N GLN A 935 10.62 -21.96 6.53
CA GLN A 935 11.05 -20.72 5.90
C GLN A 935 11.90 -20.97 4.64
N TRP A 936 11.97 -19.99 3.75
CA TRP A 936 12.84 -20.05 2.57
C TRP A 936 14.28 -19.69 2.93
N LEU A 937 15.02 -20.71 3.37
CA LEU A 937 16.45 -20.61 3.66
C LEU A 937 17.28 -21.17 2.50
N SER A 938 18.39 -20.52 2.22
CA SER A 938 19.37 -21.01 1.25
C SER A 938 20.77 -20.96 1.87
N TRP A 939 21.55 -22.04 1.67
CA TRP A 939 22.84 -22.26 2.31
C TRP A 939 23.97 -22.21 1.30
N ASP A 940 24.96 -21.37 1.55
CA ASP A 940 26.19 -21.23 0.78
C ASP A 940 27.28 -22.16 1.33
N ARG A 941 27.42 -22.23 2.66
CA ARG A 941 28.41 -23.10 3.31
C ARG A 941 27.88 -23.70 4.60
N ILE A 942 28.21 -24.98 4.84
CA ILE A 942 27.97 -25.67 6.12
C ILE A 942 29.27 -26.30 6.58
N ALA A 943 29.77 -25.81 7.72
CA ALA A 943 30.99 -26.30 8.34
C ALA A 943 30.81 -26.49 9.84
N TRP A 944 31.70 -27.27 10.46
CA TRP A 944 31.57 -27.64 11.86
C TRP A 944 32.91 -27.77 12.57
N SER A 945 32.91 -27.68 13.90
CA SER A 945 34.10 -27.81 14.74
C SER A 945 33.76 -28.38 16.12
N THR A 946 34.73 -29.09 16.73
CA THR A 946 34.71 -29.50 18.14
C THR A 946 35.64 -28.66 19.02
N ALA A 947 36.30 -27.66 18.43
CA ALA A 947 37.29 -26.81 19.07
C ALA A 947 36.81 -25.33 19.06
N PRO A 948 35.80 -24.98 19.88
CA PRO A 948 35.42 -23.58 20.06
C PRO A 948 36.61 -22.80 20.64
N ALA A 949 36.80 -21.58 20.16
CA ALA A 949 37.99 -20.76 20.43
C ALA A 949 37.62 -19.34 20.91
N ASP A 950 36.46 -19.18 21.56
CA ASP A 950 35.88 -17.86 21.92
C ASP A 950 36.80 -16.97 22.77
N GLY A 951 37.74 -17.57 23.52
CA GLY A 951 38.71 -16.83 24.34
C GLY A 951 39.97 -16.38 23.58
N GLU A 952 40.12 -16.75 22.31
CA GLU A 952 41.32 -16.43 21.52
C GLU A 952 41.25 -15.08 20.79
N PRO A 953 40.12 -14.71 20.13
CA PRO A 953 39.97 -13.38 19.57
C PRO A 953 40.12 -12.31 20.65
N ARG A 954 40.75 -11.21 20.28
CA ARG A 954 40.95 -10.04 21.14
C ARG A 954 40.32 -8.84 20.48
N VAL A 955 39.34 -8.24 21.14
CA VAL A 955 38.83 -6.92 20.77
C VAL A 955 39.95 -5.92 21.05
N ALA A 956 40.72 -5.58 20.02
CA ALA A 956 41.84 -4.65 20.08
C ALA A 956 41.34 -3.22 20.34
N ALA A 957 40.16 -2.89 19.80
CA ALA A 957 39.45 -1.64 20.09
C ALA A 957 37.95 -1.75 19.80
N ARG A 958 37.18 -0.89 20.47
CA ARG A 958 35.83 -0.49 20.05
C ARG A 958 35.92 0.99 19.74
N LEU A 959 35.75 1.35 18.48
CA LEU A 959 35.94 2.69 17.99
C LEU A 959 34.58 3.35 17.78
N ASP A 960 34.39 4.50 18.41
CA ASP A 960 33.34 5.43 18.02
C ASP A 960 33.74 6.10 16.69
N PRO A 961 32.77 6.49 15.85
CA PRO A 961 33.06 7.16 14.59
C PRO A 961 33.76 8.50 14.84
N ALA A 962 34.93 8.69 14.21
CA ALA A 962 35.63 9.97 14.19
C ALA A 962 34.88 10.99 13.33
N LEU A 963 34.16 10.51 12.31
CA LEU A 963 33.21 11.24 11.47
C LEU A 963 31.93 10.42 11.35
N ALA A 964 30.77 11.07 11.53
CA ALA A 964 29.47 10.54 11.17
C ALA A 964 28.67 11.66 10.51
N GLU A 965 28.56 11.62 9.19
CA GLU A 965 27.89 12.66 8.40
C GLU A 965 26.65 12.07 7.73
N LEU A 966 25.48 12.52 8.18
CA LEU A 966 24.20 12.21 7.54
C LEU A 966 24.01 13.13 6.34
N ARG A 967 23.69 12.55 5.18
CA ARG A 967 23.44 13.26 3.93
C ARG A 967 22.49 12.47 3.05
N TYR A 968 21.80 13.15 2.15
CA TYR A 968 21.14 12.47 1.05
C TYR A 968 22.18 11.95 0.05
N ARG A 969 22.06 10.69 -0.35
CA ARG A 969 22.95 10.06 -1.33
C ARG A 969 22.19 9.47 -2.51
N GLY A 970 21.00 8.92 -2.28
CA GLY A 970 20.20 8.20 -3.28
C GLY A 970 20.42 6.69 -3.25
N PHE A 971 20.08 6.03 -4.36
CA PHE A 971 19.77 4.60 -4.45
C PHE A 971 20.74 3.87 -5.35
N SER A 972 21.25 2.75 -4.87
CA SER A 972 22.21 1.89 -5.54
C SER A 972 21.50 0.95 -6.50
N ALA A 973 22.16 0.64 -7.63
CA ALA A 973 21.58 -0.27 -8.60
C ALA A 973 21.49 -1.70 -8.04
N LEU A 974 20.31 -2.30 -8.11
CA LEU A 974 20.09 -3.70 -7.70
C LEU A 974 20.73 -4.68 -8.69
N GLU A 975 21.44 -5.66 -8.14
CA GLU A 975 22.09 -6.75 -8.87
C GLU A 975 21.75 -8.10 -8.25
N ARG A 976 21.83 -9.16 -9.05
CA ARG A 976 21.58 -10.52 -8.58
C ARG A 976 22.48 -11.52 -9.30
N ALA A 977 23.26 -12.27 -8.53
CA ALA A 977 24.22 -13.24 -9.08
C ALA A 977 23.55 -14.51 -9.62
N ALA A 978 22.43 -14.93 -9.02
CA ALA A 978 21.66 -16.11 -9.42
C ALA A 978 20.18 -16.02 -8.97
N PRO A 979 19.25 -16.79 -9.57
CA PRO A 979 17.82 -16.77 -9.22
C PRO A 979 17.45 -17.12 -7.78
N ASN A 980 18.36 -17.72 -7.01
CA ASN A 980 18.22 -18.05 -5.59
C ASN A 980 19.33 -17.41 -4.72
N ALA A 981 20.06 -16.44 -5.27
CA ALA A 981 20.96 -15.58 -4.51
C ALA A 981 20.21 -14.36 -3.95
N PRO A 982 20.68 -13.76 -2.86
CA PRO A 982 20.14 -12.48 -2.38
C PRO A 982 20.43 -11.35 -3.37
N HIS A 983 19.64 -10.28 -3.32
CA HIS A 983 19.97 -9.03 -4.02
C HIS A 983 21.24 -8.39 -3.46
N ARG A 984 22.08 -7.86 -4.35
CA ARG A 984 23.25 -7.03 -4.07
C ARG A 984 22.99 -5.61 -4.60
N PHE A 985 23.78 -4.65 -4.14
CA PHE A 985 23.60 -3.24 -4.47
C PHE A 985 24.93 -2.60 -4.89
N ASP A 986 25.00 -2.10 -6.13
CA ASP A 986 26.20 -1.45 -6.65
C ASP A 986 26.22 0.03 -6.24
N TYR A 987 27.07 0.33 -5.24
CA TYR A 987 27.25 1.67 -4.70
C TYR A 987 27.76 2.67 -5.76
N SER A 988 28.50 2.23 -6.77
CA SER A 988 29.05 3.14 -7.79
C SER A 988 28.00 3.61 -8.79
N ARG A 989 26.88 2.87 -8.90
CA ARG A 989 25.77 3.15 -9.79
C ARG A 989 24.60 3.73 -9.00
N THR A 990 24.77 4.97 -8.58
CA THR A 990 23.77 5.73 -7.81
C THR A 990 22.77 6.43 -8.72
N ARG A 991 21.49 6.40 -8.32
CA ARG A 991 20.48 7.37 -8.76
C ARG A 991 20.09 8.22 -7.57
N THR A 992 20.09 9.54 -7.72
CA THR A 992 19.64 10.48 -6.67
C THR A 992 18.15 10.75 -6.74
N GLU A 993 17.44 10.06 -7.63
CA GLU A 993 15.98 10.06 -7.70
C GLU A 993 15.50 9.07 -6.64
N SER A 994 14.72 9.56 -5.68
CA SER A 994 14.13 8.66 -4.68
C SER A 994 13.04 7.84 -5.33
N PRO A 995 13.12 6.51 -5.43
CA PRO A 995 11.99 5.68 -5.82
C PRO A 995 10.99 5.53 -4.68
N TRP A 996 11.09 6.27 -3.57
CA TRP A 996 10.17 6.20 -2.44
C TRP A 996 9.85 7.59 -1.90
N LEU A 997 8.58 7.87 -1.61
CA LEU A 997 8.19 8.97 -0.72
C LEU A 997 8.48 8.56 0.74
N PRO A 998 9.24 9.34 1.53
CA PRO A 998 9.46 9.05 2.94
C PRO A 998 8.15 8.97 3.73
N PHE A 999 8.18 8.30 4.88
CA PHE A 999 7.09 8.36 5.85
C PHE A 999 6.88 9.80 6.27
N PRO A 1000 5.65 10.22 6.49
CA PRO A 1000 5.39 11.37 7.32
C PRO A 1000 6.05 11.32 8.68
N GLY A 1001 6.45 12.46 9.20
CA GLY A 1001 7.07 12.63 10.50
C GLY A 1001 8.36 13.42 10.43
N ARG A 1002 9.09 13.43 11.54
CA ARG A 1002 10.30 14.25 11.70
C ARG A 1002 11.55 13.38 11.61
N TYR A 1003 12.46 13.73 10.71
CA TYR A 1003 13.74 13.08 10.46
C TYR A 1003 14.91 13.93 10.93
N THR A 1004 16.04 13.27 11.17
CA THR A 1004 17.25 13.93 11.66
C THR A 1004 17.83 14.88 10.62
N ARG A 1005 18.18 16.10 11.00
CA ARG A 1005 18.86 17.09 10.14
C ARG A 1005 20.15 16.55 9.53
N TYR A 1006 20.49 17.01 8.33
CA TYR A 1006 21.77 16.67 7.70
C TYR A 1006 22.97 17.27 8.43
N GLY A 1007 24.13 16.67 8.19
CA GLY A 1007 25.41 17.07 8.75
C GLY A 1007 25.92 16.10 9.81
N ASP A 1008 26.70 16.62 10.75
CA ASP A 1008 27.34 15.83 11.80
C ASP A 1008 26.30 15.27 12.78
N VAL A 1009 26.22 13.94 12.86
CA VAL A 1009 25.31 13.19 13.74
C VAL A 1009 26.07 12.30 14.74
N ARG A 1010 27.38 12.52 14.92
CA ARG A 1010 28.20 11.71 15.83
C ARG A 1010 27.67 11.65 17.26
N GLU A 1011 27.08 12.74 17.74
CA GLU A 1011 26.50 12.78 19.09
C GLU A 1011 25.40 11.74 19.25
N LEU A 1012 24.50 11.64 18.27
CA LEU A 1012 23.37 10.71 18.28
C LEU A 1012 23.79 9.24 18.09
N LEU A 1013 25.02 8.97 17.62
CA LEU A 1013 25.52 7.61 17.42
C LEU A 1013 26.50 7.15 18.52
N ALA A 1014 26.80 8.01 19.50
CA ALA A 1014 27.81 7.73 20.52
C ALA A 1014 27.34 6.74 21.60
N SER A 1015 26.05 6.77 21.92
CA SER A 1015 25.45 5.93 22.96
C SER A 1015 23.98 5.69 22.70
N ALA A 1016 23.54 4.44 22.91
CA ALA A 1016 22.13 4.12 22.87
C ALA A 1016 21.42 4.82 24.04
N ASP A 1017 20.63 5.86 23.76
CA ASP A 1017 19.92 6.69 24.73
C ASP A 1017 18.50 7.09 24.30
N ASP A 1018 17.96 6.38 23.31
CA ASP A 1018 16.64 6.61 22.71
C ASP A 1018 16.57 7.91 21.87
N ARG A 1019 17.73 8.46 21.45
CA ARG A 1019 17.88 9.63 20.56
C ARG A 1019 18.49 9.20 19.22
N SER A 1020 17.67 8.59 18.38
CA SER A 1020 18.13 8.01 17.12
C SER A 1020 18.45 9.03 16.02
N VAL A 1021 19.40 8.71 15.16
CA VAL A 1021 19.43 9.20 13.79
C VAL A 1021 18.31 8.52 13.03
N ILE A 1022 17.36 9.29 12.51
CA ILE A 1022 16.24 8.81 11.70
C ILE A 1022 16.56 9.08 10.24
N LEU A 1023 16.75 8.01 9.48
CA LEU A 1023 17.04 8.04 8.05
C LEU A 1023 15.73 7.96 7.26
N ALA A 1024 15.61 8.84 6.28
CA ALA A 1024 14.60 8.71 5.24
C ALA A 1024 15.15 7.87 4.08
N PRO A 1025 14.28 7.34 3.20
CA PRO A 1025 14.73 6.70 1.98
C PRO A 1025 15.68 7.58 1.17
N GLY A 1026 16.81 7.01 0.78
CA GLY A 1026 17.91 7.64 0.04
C GLY A 1026 18.97 8.31 0.92
N ASP A 1027 18.76 8.38 2.23
CA ASP A 1027 19.77 8.90 3.15
C ASP A 1027 20.94 7.93 3.34
N GLU A 1028 22.12 8.51 3.54
CA GLU A 1028 23.35 7.81 3.90
C GLU A 1028 23.94 8.45 5.16
N ILE A 1029 24.45 7.62 6.07
CA ILE A 1029 25.45 8.01 7.06
C ILE A 1029 26.81 7.56 6.56
N ARG A 1030 27.70 8.52 6.32
CA ARG A 1030 29.13 8.27 6.14
C ARG A 1030 29.80 8.13 7.49
N LEU A 1031 30.52 7.04 7.72
CA LEU A 1031 31.26 6.78 8.94
C LEU A 1031 32.76 6.66 8.64
N GLU A 1032 33.61 7.36 9.39
CA GLU A 1032 35.06 7.13 9.38
C GLU A 1032 35.57 6.75 10.77
N PHE A 1033 36.42 5.72 10.83
CA PHE A 1033 37.04 5.24 12.06
C PHE A 1033 38.56 5.34 11.96
N GLU A 1034 39.20 5.96 12.96
CA GLU A 1034 40.65 6.17 12.99
C GLU A 1034 41.40 4.87 13.31
N ALA A 1035 42.24 4.41 12.38
CA ALA A 1035 43.05 3.20 12.56
C ALA A 1035 44.49 3.53 13.00
N ALA A 1036 44.95 4.77 12.81
CA ALA A 1036 46.36 5.17 12.97
C ALA A 1036 46.93 4.93 14.38
N ALA A 1037 46.08 4.93 15.41
CA ALA A 1037 46.49 4.69 16.80
C ALA A 1037 46.58 3.20 17.16
N LEU A 1038 46.14 2.29 16.29
CA LEU A 1038 46.11 0.86 16.58
C LEU A 1038 47.43 0.18 16.25
N ALA A 1039 47.90 -0.67 17.16
CA ALA A 1039 49.01 -1.56 16.88
C ALA A 1039 48.63 -2.54 15.75
N PRO A 1040 49.61 -2.99 14.93
CA PRO A 1040 49.38 -4.08 13.99
C PRO A 1040 49.04 -5.38 14.76
N PRO A 1041 48.31 -6.31 14.13
CA PRO A 1041 48.05 -7.63 14.72
C PRO A 1041 49.36 -8.34 15.08
N PRO A 1042 49.37 -9.18 16.14
CA PRO A 1042 50.54 -10.00 16.45
C PRO A 1042 50.97 -10.86 15.24
N PRO A 1043 52.26 -11.22 15.11
CA PRO A 1043 52.70 -12.13 14.05
C PRO A 1043 51.88 -13.44 14.04
N GLY A 1044 51.37 -13.82 12.85
CA GLY A 1044 50.51 -15.00 12.70
C GLY A 1044 49.04 -14.77 13.08
N TRP A 1045 48.65 -13.53 13.37
CA TRP A 1045 47.26 -13.13 13.61
C TRP A 1045 46.73 -12.30 12.45
N ARG A 1046 45.40 -12.28 12.32
CA ARG A 1046 44.63 -11.47 11.36
C ARG A 1046 43.73 -10.50 12.13
N ARG A 1047 43.20 -9.53 11.41
CA ARG A 1047 42.27 -8.51 11.93
C ARG A 1047 40.98 -8.55 11.14
N THR A 1048 39.88 -8.80 11.82
CA THR A 1048 38.52 -8.77 11.27
C THR A 1048 37.74 -7.65 11.92
N LEU A 1049 36.99 -6.90 11.11
CA LEU A 1049 36.15 -5.80 11.56
C LEU A 1049 34.71 -6.28 11.75
N PHE A 1050 34.06 -5.77 12.79
CA PHE A 1050 32.64 -5.95 13.05
C PHE A 1050 31.99 -4.60 13.31
N LEU A 1051 30.77 -4.40 12.83
CA LEU A 1051 29.97 -3.23 13.11
C LEU A 1051 28.93 -3.59 14.16
N GLU A 1052 28.98 -2.92 15.31
CA GLU A 1052 27.90 -2.90 16.30
C GLU A 1052 26.96 -1.75 15.94
N SER A 1053 25.66 -2.02 15.84
CA SER A 1053 24.60 -1.03 15.66
C SER A 1053 23.48 -1.26 16.65
N HIS A 1054 22.90 -0.16 17.15
CA HIS A 1054 21.67 -0.16 17.95
C HIS A 1054 20.60 0.59 17.17
N GLY A 1055 19.49 -0.06 16.84
CA GLY A 1055 18.46 0.58 16.03
C GLY A 1055 17.22 -0.25 15.75
N TRP A 1056 16.32 0.32 14.95
CA TRP A 1056 15.08 -0.29 14.47
C TRP A 1056 14.85 0.07 13.00
N ASP A 1057 14.04 -0.72 12.31
CA ASP A 1057 13.59 -0.47 10.94
C ASP A 1057 12.06 -0.54 10.87
N LYS A 1058 11.43 0.42 10.20
CA LYS A 1058 9.99 0.47 10.00
C LYS A 1058 9.66 0.47 8.51
N ASP A 1059 8.85 -0.48 8.07
CA ASP A 1059 8.36 -0.55 6.70
C ASP A 1059 7.04 0.22 6.51
N ALA A 1060 6.75 0.55 5.25
CA ALA A 1060 5.56 1.30 4.85
C ALA A 1060 4.42 0.41 4.33
N ASP A 1061 4.47 -0.89 4.60
CA ASP A 1061 3.35 -1.78 4.28
C ASP A 1061 2.11 -1.33 5.06
N ARG A 1062 0.95 -1.28 4.40
CA ARG A 1062 -0.29 -0.76 5.00
C ARG A 1062 -0.71 -1.49 6.28
N ASN A 1063 -0.27 -2.73 6.47
CA ASN A 1063 -0.52 -3.50 7.67
C ASN A 1063 0.52 -3.33 8.79
N THR A 1064 1.62 -2.62 8.55
CA THR A 1064 2.56 -2.21 9.59
C THR A 1064 1.91 -1.22 10.55
N PHE A 1065 2.23 -1.36 11.85
CA PHE A 1065 1.66 -0.49 12.87
C PHE A 1065 1.99 0.98 12.60
N ALA A 1066 0.96 1.77 12.36
CA ALA A 1066 1.07 3.18 11.99
C ALA A 1066 2.00 3.39 10.78
N ALA A 1067 1.85 2.56 9.74
CA ALA A 1067 2.62 2.62 8.49
C ALA A 1067 2.60 3.99 7.78
N GLU A 1068 1.58 4.80 8.05
CA GLU A 1068 1.42 6.15 7.51
C GLU A 1068 2.31 7.19 8.19
N SER A 1069 3.12 6.81 9.19
CA SER A 1069 4.01 7.73 9.88
C SER A 1069 5.28 7.06 10.36
N VAL A 1070 6.35 7.85 10.53
CA VAL A 1070 7.58 7.47 11.23
C VAL A 1070 7.31 7.30 12.74
N GLU A 1071 6.23 7.91 13.23
CA GLU A 1071 5.79 7.79 14.62
C GLU A 1071 4.90 6.54 14.82
N PRO A 1072 4.78 6.03 16.05
CA PRO A 1072 5.53 6.45 17.23
C PRO A 1072 7.00 6.02 17.17
N LEU A 1073 7.92 6.89 17.62
CA LEU A 1073 9.35 6.55 17.66
C LEU A 1073 9.62 5.34 18.58
N PRO A 1074 10.43 4.37 18.14
CA PRO A 1074 10.83 3.27 19.00
C PRO A 1074 11.77 3.74 20.13
N PHE A 1075 11.73 3.03 21.26
CA PHE A 1075 12.65 3.23 22.38
C PHE A 1075 12.95 1.90 23.07
N ARG A 1076 14.07 1.79 23.78
CA ARG A 1076 14.59 0.49 24.26
C ARG A 1076 13.74 -0.20 25.32
N ALA A 1077 13.04 0.58 26.15
CA ALA A 1077 12.20 0.04 27.22
C ALA A 1077 10.81 -0.39 26.73
N MET A 1078 10.51 -0.20 25.44
CA MET A 1078 9.23 -0.51 24.82
C MET A 1078 8.97 -2.01 24.85
N ARG A 1079 7.80 -2.41 25.35
CA ARG A 1079 7.39 -3.83 25.40
C ARG A 1079 6.47 -4.20 24.26
N ARG A 1080 5.69 -3.24 23.80
CA ARG A 1080 4.82 -3.34 22.64
C ARG A 1080 5.01 -2.10 21.79
N TYR A 1081 5.16 -2.30 20.49
CA TYR A 1081 5.21 -1.18 19.57
C TYR A 1081 3.93 -0.34 19.68
N GLY A 1082 4.07 0.98 19.76
CA GLY A 1082 2.98 1.91 20.07
C GLY A 1082 2.89 2.36 21.52
N GLU A 1083 3.73 1.85 22.43
CA GLU A 1083 3.89 2.46 23.75
C GLU A 1083 4.56 3.84 23.63
N GLU A 1084 4.28 4.73 24.58
CA GLU A 1084 4.93 6.03 24.65
C GLU A 1084 6.18 5.94 25.54
N PRO A 1085 7.28 6.63 25.16
CA PRO A 1085 8.42 6.78 26.07
C PRO A 1085 8.00 7.56 27.32
N ALA A 1086 8.76 7.42 28.40
CA ALA A 1086 8.59 8.26 29.57
C ALA A 1086 8.77 9.75 29.18
N ASP A 1087 7.99 10.64 29.79
CA ASP A 1087 8.14 12.08 29.58
C ASP A 1087 9.51 12.55 30.13
N ARG A 1088 10.51 12.65 29.24
CA ARG A 1088 11.87 13.08 29.58
C ARG A 1088 12.21 14.36 28.81
N ALA A 1089 12.73 15.36 29.52
CA ALA A 1089 13.10 16.65 28.95
C ALA A 1089 14.15 16.53 27.83
N ASP A 1090 15.08 15.58 27.95
CA ASP A 1090 16.10 15.31 26.93
C ASP A 1090 15.50 14.84 25.60
N LEU A 1091 14.40 14.07 25.62
CA LEU A 1091 13.73 13.62 24.40
C LEU A 1091 12.96 14.75 23.70
N VAL A 1092 12.40 15.69 24.48
CA VAL A 1092 11.76 16.90 23.94
C VAL A 1092 12.80 17.80 23.27
N GLU A 1093 13.94 18.03 23.93
CA GLU A 1093 15.05 18.80 23.38
C GLU A 1093 15.62 18.13 22.11
N TYR A 1094 15.82 16.80 22.15
CA TYR A 1094 16.25 16.01 21.00
C TYR A 1094 15.33 16.18 19.79
N ARG A 1095 14.01 16.00 19.98
CA ARG A 1095 13.01 16.19 18.92
C ARG A 1095 13.08 17.60 18.32
N ALA A 1096 13.28 18.62 19.15
CA ALA A 1096 13.35 20.00 18.71
C ALA A 1096 14.66 20.36 17.98
N GLU A 1097 15.80 19.84 18.43
CA GLU A 1097 17.13 20.20 17.91
C GLU A 1097 17.55 19.34 16.71
N TRP A 1098 17.25 18.05 16.75
CA TRP A 1098 17.78 17.08 15.79
C TRP A 1098 16.76 16.69 14.73
N LEU A 1099 15.48 16.54 15.09
CA LEU A 1099 14.44 16.11 14.16
C LEU A 1099 13.80 17.32 13.46
N THR A 1100 14.56 18.01 12.62
CA THR A 1100 14.11 19.26 11.98
C THR A 1100 13.70 19.10 10.51
N ARG A 1101 13.97 17.93 9.88
CA ARG A 1101 13.43 17.62 8.56
C ARG A 1101 12.04 17.04 8.74
N GLU A 1102 11.00 17.84 8.55
CA GLU A 1102 9.61 17.35 8.57
C GLU A 1102 9.24 16.85 7.18
N VAL A 1103 8.61 15.69 7.13
CA VAL A 1103 7.85 15.20 5.98
C VAL A 1103 6.43 15.18 6.49
N GLY A 1104 5.48 15.86 5.85
CA GLY A 1104 4.11 15.86 6.41
C GLY A 1104 3.37 14.54 6.17
N ASP A 1105 2.23 14.35 6.86
CA ASP A 1105 1.31 13.19 6.91
C ASP A 1105 0.96 12.58 5.52
N ARG A 1106 0.44 11.35 5.42
CA ARG A 1106 -0.05 10.81 4.15
C ARG A 1106 -1.58 10.82 4.24
N PRO A 1107 -2.29 10.98 3.11
CA PRO A 1107 -3.72 10.70 3.10
C PRO A 1107 -3.92 9.21 3.37
#